data_AF-A0A4R5C8G1-F1
#
_entry.id   AF-A0A4R5C8G1-F1
#
_cell.length_a   1.000
_cell.length_b   1.000
_cell.length_c   1.000
_cell.angle_alpha   90.00
_cell.angle_beta   90.00
_cell.angle_gamma   90.00
#
_symmetry.space_group_name_H-M   'P 1'
#
loop_
_entity.id
_entity.type
_entity.pdbx_description
1 polymer ?
#
loop_
_entity_poly.entity_id
_entity_poly.type
_entity_poly.pdbx_seq_one_letter_code
_entity_poly.pdbx_strand_id
1 'polypeptide(L)'
;MAPVTWSRLGSPSEVAWARTAGDAAVIVAGTAGGHLYLRRREEAGWRWEHVGAPPGAAEVLGATLLAAEGSSAVTPIVVGDDLRVWLYRPGAATPWIGLDGPVPDPDLPFFAACGDIAVSTSHGGAAPQHRLVVSSPSGQPWTRRGIEPGATWFRLAPDADWIAVELATALASAASDQEPQPHIFAVSQDPETSASRLRVAVLENSRWIWTDLGGPPPGADLSVDGLSATSVRDGGGRLQACAIVRQTITGDVGMVIGSGRDWQWTGLGRPPVPNDLSAAVVAEKGPAPQPGDEPFVVARAGHRLWTRSRTGAWTDRGTTPQDAAVVDPTSAFEAAAPDGRRRVWSTGVSWESDLWTFESDDAGVRWEDHGRPGSVTAVLGVSIGPGMMYVVDENGAVWSCDVWGNPSDGFVNPGAWTFHGPPAPGVTAALGVGVLNMEGSEPRPTWVFVVGGDGRLWARTAGDEGGEATWSWVDHGAPAGRPIRTGAPPVAVDVFGGPPAVHVLADDGRLWMRRISGGEWRWTDRGVPQGQLIFAIAGAAAPPSEAGPQPVVAAVTGDGHLWISVPDGDAFRWSDLGTPTPTEKIVVGIGAEAVSDDSPAVDIVVVSSPSGQVWSSRWEPGRPPLWTAHGRPADARIRAGVGTVRDPDEAGCLISVIGNDQQVWATSSTAPGAWSRWDPRSATTIVQGRAVLLGGRPCAAVLDDGRRVHVVTVAVSPDDGGMS
;
A
#
# COMPACT_ATOMS: atom_id res chain seq x y z
N MET A 1 -28.53 7.32 -16.65
CA MET A 1 -27.61 6.87 -15.59
C MET A 1 -26.63 7.99 -15.43
N ALA A 2 -26.55 8.60 -14.25
CA ALA A 2 -25.53 9.62 -14.01
C ALA A 2 -24.15 8.97 -14.22
N PRO A 3 -23.17 9.68 -14.81
CA PRO A 3 -21.81 9.19 -14.83
C PRO A 3 -21.35 8.94 -13.40
N VAL A 4 -20.50 7.92 -13.21
CA VAL A 4 -19.95 7.58 -11.90
C VAL A 4 -18.44 7.67 -12.03
N THR A 5 -17.81 8.26 -11.02
CA THR A 5 -16.35 8.37 -10.96
C THR A 5 -15.82 7.23 -10.10
N TRP A 6 -14.94 6.43 -10.68
CA TRP A 6 -14.29 5.30 -10.05
C TRP A 6 -12.79 5.59 -9.89
N SER A 7 -12.36 5.72 -8.64
CA SER A 7 -11.03 6.18 -8.29
C SER A 7 -10.25 5.10 -7.55
N ARG A 8 -9.15 4.62 -8.14
CA ARG A 8 -8.23 3.69 -7.48
C ARG A 8 -7.33 4.47 -6.51
N LEU A 9 -7.35 4.08 -5.23
CA LEU A 9 -6.41 4.56 -4.22
C LEU A 9 -5.21 3.63 -4.02
N GLY A 10 -5.33 2.38 -4.51
CA GLY A 10 -4.28 1.38 -4.41
C GLY A 10 -4.34 0.58 -3.11
N SER A 11 -3.19 0.15 -2.60
CA SER A 11 -3.07 -0.64 -1.37
C SER A 11 -1.68 -0.45 -0.74
N PRO A 12 -1.53 -0.47 0.60
CA PRO A 12 -0.22 -0.41 1.26
C PRO A 12 0.70 -1.58 0.88
N SER A 13 0.12 -2.66 0.34
CA SER A 13 0.80 -3.89 -0.09
C SER A 13 1.42 -3.82 -1.48
N GLU A 14 1.07 -2.83 -2.29
CA GLU A 14 1.52 -2.77 -3.68
C GLU A 14 3.04 -2.69 -3.75
N VAL A 15 3.67 -3.63 -4.46
CA VAL A 15 5.13 -3.69 -4.59
C VAL A 15 5.56 -2.55 -5.51
N ALA A 16 6.42 -1.66 -5.00
CA ALA A 16 6.96 -0.54 -5.76
C ALA A 16 8.28 -0.92 -6.44
N TRP A 17 9.11 -1.70 -5.75
CA TRP A 17 10.39 -2.19 -6.26
C TRP A 17 10.76 -3.52 -5.60
N ALA A 18 11.60 -4.29 -6.28
CA ALA A 18 12.14 -5.53 -5.75
C ALA A 18 13.60 -5.75 -6.17
N ARG A 19 14.37 -6.46 -5.33
CA ARG A 19 15.73 -6.92 -5.63
C ARG A 19 15.88 -8.37 -5.18
N THR A 20 16.56 -9.18 -5.98
CA THR A 20 16.84 -10.59 -5.66
C THR A 20 18.31 -10.80 -5.33
N ALA A 21 18.57 -11.77 -4.46
CA ALA A 21 19.93 -12.25 -4.24
C ALA A 21 20.35 -13.25 -5.34
N GLY A 22 21.66 -13.44 -5.51
CA GLY A 22 22.24 -14.30 -6.54
C GLY A 22 21.91 -15.80 -6.44
N ASP A 23 21.17 -16.25 -5.42
CA ASP A 23 20.66 -17.62 -5.31
C ASP A 23 19.13 -17.72 -5.53
N ALA A 24 18.46 -16.58 -5.77
CA ALA A 24 16.99 -16.45 -5.82
C ALA A 24 16.26 -17.11 -4.64
N ALA A 25 16.90 -17.26 -3.47
CA ALA A 25 16.24 -17.80 -2.27
C ALA A 25 15.52 -16.72 -1.46
N VAL A 26 15.97 -15.47 -1.60
CA VAL A 26 15.43 -14.30 -0.91
C VAL A 26 15.25 -13.15 -1.90
N ILE A 27 14.05 -12.58 -1.91
CA ILE A 27 13.72 -11.34 -2.60
C ILE A 27 13.37 -10.30 -1.54
N VAL A 28 13.93 -9.11 -1.66
CA VAL A 28 13.51 -7.95 -0.88
C VAL A 28 12.58 -7.10 -1.73
N ALA A 29 11.48 -6.65 -1.14
CA ALA A 29 10.48 -5.81 -1.78
C ALA A 29 10.16 -4.61 -0.89
N GLY A 30 10.09 -3.43 -1.48
CA GLY A 30 9.49 -2.24 -0.88
C GLY A 30 8.08 -2.06 -1.41
N THR A 31 7.15 -1.64 -0.54
CA THR A 31 5.75 -1.41 -0.93
C THR A 31 5.38 0.06 -0.94
N ALA A 32 4.24 0.38 -1.55
CA ALA A 32 3.64 1.72 -1.54
C ALA A 32 3.26 2.22 -0.12
N GLY A 33 3.23 1.33 0.88
CA GLY A 33 3.17 1.71 2.29
C GLY A 33 4.53 1.99 2.93
N GLY A 34 5.59 2.16 2.13
CA GLY A 34 6.92 2.49 2.62
C GLY A 34 7.63 1.37 3.39
N HIS A 35 7.06 0.17 3.41
CA HIS A 35 7.54 -0.91 4.28
C HIS A 35 8.41 -1.92 3.52
N LEU A 36 9.41 -2.45 4.21
CA LEU A 36 10.22 -3.56 3.72
C LEU A 36 9.54 -4.89 3.99
N TYR A 37 9.56 -5.76 2.98
CA TYR A 37 9.17 -7.16 3.07
C TYR A 37 10.26 -8.07 2.50
N LEU A 38 10.36 -9.26 3.08
CA LEU A 38 11.21 -10.33 2.54
C LEU A 38 10.32 -11.46 2.04
N ARG A 39 10.60 -11.93 0.83
CA ARG A 39 10.02 -13.14 0.26
C ARG A 39 11.09 -14.22 0.30
N ARG A 40 10.91 -15.22 1.17
CA ARG A 40 11.89 -16.29 1.41
C ARG A 40 11.37 -17.63 0.94
N ARG A 41 12.26 -18.42 0.34
CA ARG A 41 11.98 -19.81 -0.03
C ARG A 41 12.22 -20.74 1.15
N GLU A 42 11.17 -21.45 1.57
CA GLU A 42 11.18 -22.47 2.61
C GLU A 42 10.86 -23.85 2.00
N GLU A 43 10.99 -24.95 2.76
CA GLU A 43 10.65 -26.30 2.29
C GLU A 43 9.20 -26.42 1.80
N ALA A 44 8.28 -25.69 2.44
CA ALA A 44 6.85 -25.67 2.12
C ALA A 44 6.49 -24.73 0.95
N GLY A 45 7.47 -24.04 0.36
CA GLY A 45 7.26 -23.03 -0.67
C GLY A 45 7.69 -21.64 -0.21
N TRP A 46 7.15 -20.61 -0.85
CA TRP A 46 7.55 -19.24 -0.57
C TRP A 46 6.70 -18.59 0.53
N ARG A 47 7.35 -17.81 1.40
CA ARG A 47 6.71 -17.09 2.51
C ARG A 47 7.08 -15.60 2.50
N TRP A 48 6.08 -14.76 2.77
CA TRP A 48 6.27 -13.33 3.03
C TRP A 48 6.57 -13.09 4.51
N GLU A 49 7.50 -12.18 4.76
CA GLU A 49 7.86 -11.70 6.09
C GLU A 49 7.81 -10.17 6.09
N HIS A 50 6.99 -9.61 6.98
CA HIS A 50 6.93 -8.17 7.20
C HIS A 50 8.12 -7.74 8.07
N VAL A 51 8.99 -6.90 7.50
CA VAL A 51 10.14 -6.33 8.22
C VAL A 51 9.84 -4.92 8.72
N GLY A 52 9.06 -4.14 7.97
CA GLY A 52 8.65 -2.77 8.33
C GLY A 52 9.64 -1.71 7.89
N ALA A 53 9.50 -0.50 8.44
CA ALA A 53 10.44 0.60 8.26
C ALA A 53 11.51 0.61 9.37
N PRO A 54 12.71 1.15 9.11
CA PRO A 54 13.73 1.30 10.13
C PRO A 54 13.34 2.36 11.18
N PRO A 55 13.94 2.35 12.39
CA PRO A 55 13.58 3.25 13.47
C PRO A 55 13.77 4.73 13.11
N GLY A 56 12.69 5.52 13.19
CA GLY A 56 12.73 6.96 12.89
C GLY A 56 12.47 7.30 11.42
N ALA A 57 12.34 6.29 10.55
CA ALA A 57 11.88 6.45 9.18
C ALA A 57 10.39 6.06 9.08
N ALA A 58 9.62 6.77 8.26
CA ALA A 58 8.25 6.38 7.93
C ALA A 58 8.21 5.44 6.72
N GLU A 59 9.19 5.55 5.82
CA GLU A 59 9.28 4.72 4.61
C GLU A 59 10.72 4.29 4.27
N VAL A 60 10.83 3.26 3.45
CA VAL A 60 12.07 2.79 2.84
C VAL A 60 12.13 3.26 1.40
N LEU A 61 13.07 4.17 1.12
CA LEU A 61 13.28 4.74 -0.21
C LEU A 61 13.95 3.76 -1.16
N GLY A 62 14.89 2.97 -0.64
CA GLY A 62 15.65 2.02 -1.44
C GLY A 62 16.28 0.92 -0.59
N ALA A 63 16.58 -0.20 -1.22
CA ALA A 63 17.32 -1.28 -0.58
C ALA A 63 18.27 -2.00 -1.53
N THR A 64 19.30 -2.57 -0.93
CA THR A 64 20.21 -3.50 -1.57
C THR A 64 20.44 -4.70 -0.68
N LEU A 65 20.99 -5.76 -1.27
CA LEU A 65 21.17 -7.06 -0.63
C LEU A 65 22.65 -7.37 -0.48
N LEU A 66 23.05 -7.69 0.75
CA LEU A 66 24.39 -8.14 1.06
C LEU A 66 24.43 -9.65 1.24
N ALA A 67 25.10 -10.37 0.35
CA ALA A 67 25.35 -11.80 0.52
C ALA A 67 26.37 -12.04 1.66
N ALA A 68 26.03 -12.91 2.62
CA ALA A 68 26.98 -13.37 3.61
C ALA A 68 27.93 -14.42 3.01
N GLU A 69 29.23 -14.31 3.27
CA GLU A 69 30.21 -15.26 2.74
C GLU A 69 29.89 -16.71 3.14
N GLY A 70 29.89 -17.62 2.16
CA GLY A 70 29.69 -19.05 2.38
C GLY A 70 28.27 -19.44 2.84
N SER A 71 27.31 -18.52 2.76
CA SER A 71 25.93 -18.72 3.19
C SER A 71 24.93 -18.21 2.14
N SER A 72 23.75 -18.83 2.07
CA SER A 72 22.58 -18.29 1.36
C SER A 72 21.88 -17.18 2.16
N ALA A 73 22.41 -16.84 3.34
CA ALA A 73 21.88 -15.74 4.15
C ALA A 73 22.21 -14.40 3.49
N VAL A 74 21.17 -13.60 3.28
CA VAL A 74 21.27 -12.28 2.68
C VAL A 74 20.82 -11.26 3.71
N THR A 75 21.57 -10.18 3.83
CA THR A 75 21.32 -9.10 4.78
C THR A 75 20.84 -7.86 4.03
N PRO A 76 19.58 -7.45 4.18
CA PRO A 76 19.09 -6.21 3.59
C PRO A 76 19.80 -4.99 4.18
N ILE A 77 20.16 -4.05 3.31
CA ILE A 77 20.61 -2.72 3.67
C ILE A 77 19.63 -1.74 3.03
N VAL A 78 19.08 -0.83 3.82
CA VAL A 78 18.02 0.08 3.37
C VAL A 78 18.39 1.53 3.64
N VAL A 79 17.75 2.43 2.90
CA VAL A 79 17.75 3.87 3.16
C VAL A 79 16.33 4.26 3.56
N GLY A 80 16.18 4.88 4.74
CA GLY A 80 14.90 5.45 5.16
C GLY A 80 14.64 6.81 4.49
N ASP A 81 13.41 7.32 4.59
CA ASP A 81 13.09 8.73 4.30
C ASP A 81 13.78 9.73 5.22
N ASP A 82 14.23 9.27 6.40
CA ASP A 82 15.18 9.99 7.25
C ASP A 82 16.60 10.06 6.66
N LEU A 83 16.80 9.41 5.51
CA LEU A 83 18.04 9.31 4.72
C LEU A 83 19.21 8.69 5.50
N ARG A 84 18.90 8.00 6.60
CA ARG A 84 19.86 7.15 7.28
C ARG A 84 19.89 5.80 6.62
N VAL A 85 21.08 5.21 6.64
CA VAL A 85 21.28 3.85 6.17
C VAL A 85 21.11 2.90 7.35
N TRP A 86 20.46 1.77 7.10
CA TRP A 86 20.18 0.76 8.11
C TRP A 86 20.51 -0.63 7.60
N LEU A 87 21.11 -1.45 8.46
CA LEU A 87 21.37 -2.87 8.22
C LEU A 87 20.33 -3.68 8.98
N TYR A 88 19.62 -4.59 8.31
CA TYR A 88 18.66 -5.48 8.95
C TYR A 88 19.28 -6.84 9.29
N ARG A 89 19.40 -7.16 10.58
CA ARG A 89 19.84 -8.48 11.08
C ARG A 89 18.68 -9.23 11.73
N PRO A 90 18.12 -10.28 11.08
CA PRO A 90 17.02 -11.05 11.65
C PRO A 90 17.46 -11.74 12.96
N GLY A 91 16.51 -11.85 13.91
CA GLY A 91 16.71 -12.57 15.17
C GLY A 91 17.44 -11.79 16.28
N ALA A 92 17.92 -10.57 16.01
CA ALA A 92 18.45 -9.69 17.07
C ALA A 92 17.30 -9.00 17.83
N ALA A 93 17.53 -8.64 19.10
CA ALA A 93 16.56 -7.89 19.91
C ALA A 93 16.23 -6.52 19.30
N THR A 94 17.23 -5.89 18.67
CA THR A 94 17.11 -4.70 17.82
C THR A 94 17.57 -5.10 16.42
N PRO A 95 16.66 -5.53 15.53
CA PRO A 95 17.04 -6.09 14.24
C PRO A 95 17.64 -5.02 13.30
N TRP A 96 17.30 -3.76 13.52
CA TRP A 96 17.86 -2.63 12.79
C TRP A 96 19.14 -2.12 13.44
N ILE A 97 20.22 -2.10 12.67
CA ILE A 97 21.50 -1.54 13.08
C ILE A 97 21.72 -0.27 12.25
N GLY A 98 21.72 0.87 12.94
CA GLY A 98 22.00 2.17 12.34
C GLY A 98 23.41 2.19 11.76
N LEU A 99 23.49 2.54 10.48
CA LEU A 99 24.73 2.74 9.75
C LEU A 99 25.04 4.24 9.59
N ASP A 100 24.26 5.12 10.24
CA ASP A 100 24.27 6.56 10.01
C ASP A 100 23.99 6.93 8.55
N GLY A 101 23.60 8.18 8.31
CA GLY A 101 23.39 8.73 6.97
C GLY A 101 24.47 9.72 6.58
N PRO A 102 24.60 10.05 5.28
CA PRO A 102 25.29 11.26 4.88
C PRO A 102 24.66 12.46 5.59
N VAL A 103 25.50 13.40 6.05
CA VAL A 103 25.00 14.62 6.69
C VAL A 103 24.25 15.44 5.62
N PRO A 104 23.01 15.89 5.89
CA PRO A 104 22.30 16.76 4.96
C PRO A 104 23.12 18.03 4.70
N ASP A 105 23.20 18.46 3.44
CA ASP A 105 23.70 19.81 3.14
C ASP A 105 22.61 20.81 3.56
N PRO A 106 22.85 21.66 4.59
CA PRO A 106 21.80 22.52 5.15
C PRO A 106 21.29 23.58 4.18
N ASP A 107 22.05 23.86 3.10
CA ASP A 107 21.77 24.94 2.15
C ASP A 107 21.20 24.43 0.81
N LEU A 108 20.99 23.11 0.64
CA LEU A 108 20.49 22.54 -0.62
C LEU A 108 19.07 21.98 -0.46
N PRO A 109 18.19 22.17 -1.46
CA PRO A 109 16.84 21.67 -1.41
C PRO A 109 16.80 20.14 -1.41
N PHE A 110 15.80 19.57 -0.74
CA PHE A 110 15.48 18.16 -0.82
C PHE A 110 14.99 17.81 -2.23
N PHE A 111 15.54 16.76 -2.83
CA PHE A 111 15.13 16.26 -4.13
C PHE A 111 14.39 14.92 -3.98
N ALA A 112 13.19 14.82 -4.55
CA ALA A 112 12.32 13.64 -4.37
C ALA A 112 12.88 12.34 -4.99
N ALA A 113 13.84 12.45 -5.92
CA ALA A 113 14.50 11.29 -6.54
C ALA A 113 15.72 10.77 -5.75
N CYS A 114 15.91 11.23 -4.50
CA CYS A 114 17.00 10.78 -3.64
C CYS A 114 16.63 9.52 -2.85
N GLY A 115 17.65 8.83 -2.33
CA GLY A 115 17.50 7.66 -1.45
C GLY A 115 17.94 6.34 -2.07
N ASP A 116 18.51 6.36 -3.28
CA ASP A 116 19.04 5.16 -3.92
C ASP A 116 20.31 4.67 -3.22
N ILE A 117 20.48 3.34 -3.20
CA ILE A 117 21.60 2.66 -2.54
C ILE A 117 22.14 1.51 -3.37
N ALA A 118 23.46 1.49 -3.51
CA ALA A 118 24.19 0.42 -4.17
C ALA A 118 25.30 -0.14 -3.27
N VAL A 119 25.59 -1.43 -3.42
CA VAL A 119 26.66 -2.11 -2.70
C VAL A 119 27.55 -2.88 -3.67
N SER A 120 28.86 -2.85 -3.40
CA SER A 120 29.83 -3.74 -4.04
C SER A 120 30.66 -4.45 -2.98
N THR A 121 31.05 -5.70 -3.26
CA THR A 121 31.83 -6.53 -2.34
C THR A 121 33.08 -7.08 -3.04
N SER A 122 34.27 -6.65 -2.60
CA SER A 122 35.55 -7.18 -3.10
C SER A 122 36.14 -8.22 -2.14
N HIS A 123 36.83 -9.23 -2.69
CA HIS A 123 37.34 -10.40 -1.95
C HIS A 123 38.88 -10.46 -1.90
N GLY A 124 39.57 -9.31 -1.97
CA GLY A 124 41.04 -9.26 -2.08
C GLY A 124 41.84 -9.48 -0.79
N GLY A 125 41.23 -10.02 0.28
CA GLY A 125 41.88 -10.20 1.58
C GLY A 125 41.27 -11.33 2.41
N ALA A 126 41.61 -11.40 3.71
CA ALA A 126 41.11 -12.43 4.63
C ALA A 126 39.61 -12.32 4.98
N ALA A 127 38.98 -11.19 4.64
CA ALA A 127 37.58 -10.90 4.89
C ALA A 127 37.01 -10.05 3.73
N PRO A 128 35.71 -10.15 3.42
CA PRO A 128 35.06 -9.42 2.35
C PRO A 128 35.05 -7.92 2.69
N GLN A 129 35.29 -7.09 1.67
CA GLN A 129 35.23 -5.65 1.80
C GLN A 129 33.99 -5.11 1.10
N HIS A 130 33.03 -4.68 1.89
CA HIS A 130 31.81 -4.05 1.41
C HIS A 130 32.03 -2.55 1.21
N ARG A 131 31.51 -2.01 0.10
CA ARG A 131 31.44 -0.57 -0.16
C ARG A 131 30.01 -0.18 -0.48
N LEU A 132 29.49 0.73 0.33
CA LEU A 132 28.15 1.31 0.18
C LEU A 132 28.25 2.63 -0.55
N VAL A 133 27.24 2.92 -1.38
CA VAL A 133 27.06 4.20 -2.05
C VAL A 133 25.60 4.60 -1.91
N VAL A 134 25.34 5.86 -1.54
CA VAL A 134 23.99 6.41 -1.36
C VAL A 134 23.94 7.84 -1.90
N SER A 135 22.77 8.27 -2.38
CA SER A 135 22.50 9.68 -2.70
C SER A 135 21.98 10.43 -1.45
N SER A 136 22.53 11.61 -1.16
CA SER A 136 22.07 12.50 -0.08
C SER A 136 20.72 13.17 -0.42
N PRO A 137 20.07 13.90 0.51
CA PRO A 137 18.82 14.62 0.20
C PRO A 137 19.01 15.65 -0.93
N SER A 138 20.21 16.21 -1.04
CA SER A 138 20.65 17.13 -2.09
C SER A 138 21.06 16.43 -3.38
N GLY A 139 20.83 15.11 -3.50
CA GLY A 139 21.21 14.30 -4.65
C GLY A 139 22.71 14.07 -4.78
N GLN A 140 23.53 14.38 -3.79
CA GLN A 140 24.98 14.21 -3.89
C GLN A 140 25.37 12.77 -3.54
N PRO A 141 26.27 12.13 -4.29
CA PRO A 141 26.67 10.76 -4.00
C PRO A 141 27.69 10.70 -2.85
N TRP A 142 27.47 9.79 -1.90
CA TRP A 142 28.33 9.49 -0.76
C TRP A 142 28.74 8.03 -0.77
N THR A 143 29.93 7.73 -0.25
CA THR A 143 30.40 6.36 -0.10
C THR A 143 30.89 6.07 1.30
N ARG A 144 30.79 4.80 1.69
CA ARG A 144 31.36 4.27 2.92
C ARG A 144 31.99 2.92 2.68
N ARG A 145 33.10 2.67 3.38
CA ARG A 145 33.77 1.36 3.42
C ARG A 145 33.37 0.61 4.70
N GLY A 146 32.88 -0.61 4.53
CA GLY A 146 32.44 -1.49 5.61
C GLY A 146 30.99 -1.25 6.07
N ILE A 147 30.47 -2.22 6.80
CA ILE A 147 29.11 -2.22 7.38
C ILE A 147 29.13 -2.13 8.92
N GLU A 148 30.29 -1.90 9.51
CA GLU A 148 30.45 -1.82 10.96
C GLU A 148 30.00 -0.45 11.48
N PRO A 149 29.19 -0.38 12.57
CA PRO A 149 28.80 0.89 13.18
C PRO A 149 29.99 1.83 13.43
N GLY A 150 29.84 3.12 13.12
CA GLY A 150 30.88 4.13 13.28
C GLY A 150 31.86 4.28 12.11
N ALA A 151 31.78 3.43 11.07
CA ALA A 151 32.53 3.69 9.83
C ALA A 151 32.03 4.96 9.13
N THR A 152 32.96 5.74 8.58
CA THR A 152 32.70 7.10 8.11
C THR A 152 32.16 7.15 6.69
N TRP A 153 31.19 8.03 6.46
CA TRP A 153 30.70 8.42 5.14
C TRP A 153 31.57 9.53 4.53
N PHE A 154 31.90 9.39 3.25
CA PHE A 154 32.71 10.35 2.49
C PHE A 154 31.92 10.83 1.27
N ARG A 155 31.85 12.14 1.09
CA ARG A 155 31.25 12.73 -0.10
C ARG A 155 32.15 12.46 -1.32
N LEU A 156 31.54 12.00 -2.42
CA LEU A 156 32.27 11.68 -3.65
C LEU A 156 32.43 12.89 -4.57
N ALA A 157 31.56 13.89 -4.44
CA ALA A 157 31.54 15.09 -5.27
C ALA A 157 31.18 16.33 -4.42
N PRO A 158 32.13 16.95 -3.72
CA PRO A 158 31.85 18.12 -2.88
C PRO A 158 31.45 19.37 -3.67
N ASP A 159 31.99 19.54 -4.88
CA ASP A 159 31.85 20.78 -5.67
C ASP A 159 31.04 20.57 -6.97
N ALA A 160 30.22 19.53 -7.04
CA ALA A 160 29.45 19.21 -8.24
C ALA A 160 28.17 20.05 -8.35
N ASP A 161 27.91 20.55 -9.56
CA ASP A 161 26.71 21.28 -9.99
C ASP A 161 25.58 20.35 -10.47
N TRP A 162 25.66 19.06 -10.17
CA TRP A 162 24.72 18.04 -10.62
C TRP A 162 24.27 17.15 -9.46
N ILE A 163 23.12 16.50 -9.64
CA ILE A 163 22.54 15.54 -8.69
C ILE A 163 22.55 14.12 -9.26
N ALA A 164 22.90 13.12 -8.46
CA ALA A 164 22.73 11.71 -8.75
C ALA A 164 21.26 11.32 -8.47
N VAL A 165 20.54 10.90 -9.52
CA VAL A 165 19.16 10.41 -9.41
C VAL A 165 19.09 8.88 -9.33
N GLU A 166 20.08 8.20 -9.90
CA GLU A 166 20.25 6.75 -9.79
C GLU A 166 21.71 6.39 -9.56
N LEU A 167 21.96 5.30 -8.84
CA LEU A 167 23.27 4.79 -8.50
C LEU A 167 23.37 3.29 -8.79
N ALA A 168 24.51 2.87 -9.34
CA ALA A 168 24.84 1.46 -9.46
C ALA A 168 26.33 1.25 -9.25
N THR A 169 26.72 0.05 -8.83
CA THR A 169 28.13 -0.27 -8.62
C THR A 169 28.52 -1.55 -9.34
N ALA A 170 29.75 -1.58 -9.83
CA ALA A 170 30.39 -2.78 -10.35
C ALA A 170 31.87 -2.79 -9.97
N LEU A 171 32.50 -3.96 -10.03
CA LEU A 171 33.95 -4.11 -9.88
C LEU A 171 34.64 -4.14 -11.26
N ALA A 172 35.82 -3.56 -11.36
CA ALA A 172 36.71 -3.73 -12.50
C ALA A 172 38.19 -3.74 -12.05
N SER A 173 39.04 -4.40 -12.82
CA SER A 173 40.48 -4.52 -12.56
C SER A 173 41.27 -3.87 -13.69
N ALA A 174 42.37 -3.18 -13.37
CA ALA A 174 43.24 -2.60 -14.40
C ALA A 174 43.92 -3.68 -15.29
N ALA A 175 44.25 -4.82 -14.70
CA ALA A 175 44.81 -6.01 -15.36
C ALA A 175 44.25 -7.28 -14.71
N SER A 176 44.43 -8.45 -15.35
CA SER A 176 43.85 -9.73 -14.91
C SER A 176 44.37 -10.23 -13.55
N ASP A 177 45.52 -9.75 -13.11
CA ASP A 177 46.20 -10.07 -11.85
C ASP A 177 46.02 -9.00 -10.76
N GLN A 178 45.37 -7.88 -11.08
CA GLN A 178 45.15 -6.77 -10.14
C GLN A 178 43.86 -6.96 -9.34
N GLU A 179 43.87 -6.51 -8.09
CA GLU A 179 42.70 -6.55 -7.23
C GLU A 179 41.55 -5.72 -7.84
N PRO A 180 40.33 -6.28 -7.96
CA PRO A 180 39.18 -5.55 -8.45
C PRO A 180 38.89 -4.30 -7.60
N GLN A 181 38.73 -3.16 -8.29
CA GLN A 181 38.36 -1.89 -7.69
C GLN A 181 36.90 -1.56 -8.02
N PRO A 182 36.16 -0.95 -7.08
CA PRO A 182 34.79 -0.56 -7.31
C PRO A 182 34.70 0.68 -8.22
N HIS A 183 33.70 0.63 -9.09
CA HIS A 183 33.29 1.66 -10.02
C HIS A 183 31.86 2.03 -9.66
N ILE A 184 31.60 3.33 -9.56
CA ILE A 184 30.29 3.86 -9.17
C ILE A 184 29.70 4.56 -10.38
N PHE A 185 28.58 4.06 -10.88
CA PHE A 185 27.82 4.70 -11.95
C PHE A 185 26.75 5.59 -11.33
N ALA A 186 26.52 6.74 -11.96
CA ALA A 186 25.41 7.61 -11.63
C ALA A 186 24.75 8.14 -12.90
N VAL A 187 23.43 8.10 -12.93
CA VAL A 187 22.67 9.00 -13.81
C VAL A 187 22.64 10.33 -13.10
N SER A 188 23.34 11.32 -13.66
CA SER A 188 23.40 12.67 -13.12
C SER A 188 22.40 13.56 -13.85
N GLN A 189 21.62 14.34 -13.11
CA GLN A 189 20.76 15.39 -13.64
C GLN A 189 21.34 16.77 -13.32
N ASP A 190 21.29 17.64 -14.32
CA ASP A 190 21.57 19.07 -14.15
C ASP A 190 20.34 19.75 -13.51
N PRO A 191 20.45 20.40 -12.35
CA PRO A 191 19.31 20.98 -11.65
C PRO A 191 18.63 22.13 -12.41
N GLU A 192 19.36 22.84 -13.28
CA GLU A 192 18.84 23.99 -14.03
C GLU A 192 18.18 23.54 -15.34
N THR A 193 18.79 22.59 -16.04
CA THR A 193 18.35 22.17 -17.37
C THR A 193 17.57 20.85 -17.38
N SER A 194 17.57 20.13 -16.25
CA SER A 194 17.07 18.75 -16.13
C SER A 194 17.73 17.73 -17.06
N ALA A 195 18.81 18.11 -17.75
CA ALA A 195 19.52 17.25 -18.70
C ALA A 195 20.22 16.10 -17.96
N SER A 196 20.04 14.88 -18.46
CA SER A 196 20.59 13.69 -17.81
C SER A 196 21.87 13.20 -18.51
N ARG A 197 22.86 12.77 -17.74
CA ARG A 197 24.14 12.21 -18.23
C ARG A 197 24.56 10.98 -17.44
N LEU A 198 25.27 10.06 -18.09
CA LEU A 198 25.85 8.92 -17.40
C LEU A 198 27.29 9.25 -16.99
N ARG A 199 27.57 9.15 -15.69
CA ARG A 199 28.91 9.36 -15.13
C ARG A 199 29.40 8.11 -14.43
N VAL A 200 30.71 7.95 -14.38
CA VAL A 200 31.36 6.91 -13.57
C VAL A 200 32.45 7.50 -12.68
N ALA A 201 32.44 7.14 -11.40
CA ALA A 201 33.51 7.43 -10.47
C ALA A 201 34.46 6.24 -10.37
N VAL A 202 35.76 6.51 -10.50
CA VAL A 202 36.84 5.53 -10.35
C VAL A 202 37.78 5.99 -9.24
N LEU A 203 38.24 5.05 -8.41
CA LEU A 203 39.22 5.33 -7.36
C LEU A 203 40.63 5.29 -7.93
N GLU A 204 41.27 6.46 -8.07
CA GLU A 204 42.66 6.60 -8.53
C GLU A 204 43.48 7.33 -7.45
N ASN A 205 44.62 6.78 -7.02
CA ASN A 205 45.51 7.40 -6.03
C ASN A 205 44.79 7.86 -4.74
N SER A 206 43.87 7.04 -4.24
CA SER A 206 43.01 7.35 -3.07
C SER A 206 42.06 8.54 -3.26
N ARG A 207 41.79 8.94 -4.51
CA ARG A 207 40.80 9.97 -4.86
C ARG A 207 39.79 9.43 -5.85
N TRP A 208 38.54 9.81 -5.66
CA TRP A 208 37.48 9.50 -6.61
C TRP A 208 37.51 10.50 -7.76
N ILE A 209 37.54 10.00 -8.98
CA ILE A 209 37.54 10.80 -10.20
C ILE A 209 36.29 10.47 -10.99
N TRP A 210 35.42 11.45 -11.17
CA TRP A 210 34.25 11.35 -12.03
C TRP A 210 34.64 11.57 -13.48
N THR A 211 34.26 10.63 -14.33
CA THR A 211 34.38 10.72 -15.78
C THR A 211 32.97 10.80 -16.37
N ASP A 212 32.72 11.83 -17.17
CA ASP A 212 31.52 11.90 -18.00
C ASP A 212 31.68 10.90 -19.14
N LEU A 213 30.81 9.88 -19.19
CA LEU A 213 30.83 8.87 -20.25
C LEU A 213 30.10 9.35 -21.51
N GLY A 214 29.58 10.59 -21.47
CA GLY A 214 28.78 11.21 -22.50
C GLY A 214 27.29 11.04 -22.26
N GLY A 215 26.51 11.81 -23.02
CA GLY A 215 25.09 11.55 -23.23
C GLY A 215 24.87 10.59 -24.40
N PRO A 216 23.65 10.09 -24.60
CA PRO A 216 23.28 9.39 -25.82
C PRO A 216 23.48 10.33 -27.05
N PRO A 217 23.49 9.81 -28.29
CA PRO A 217 23.67 10.63 -29.49
C PRO A 217 22.74 11.86 -29.51
N PRO A 218 23.12 12.97 -30.20
CA PRO A 218 22.35 14.22 -30.17
C PRO A 218 20.85 14.01 -30.45
N GLY A 219 19.98 14.44 -29.52
CA GLY A 219 18.53 14.29 -29.62
C GLY A 219 17.92 13.15 -28.78
N ALA A 220 18.72 12.42 -28.01
CA ALA A 220 18.26 11.48 -26.99
C ALA A 220 18.54 12.03 -25.58
N ASP A 221 17.68 11.70 -24.62
CA ASP A 221 17.88 11.98 -23.19
C ASP A 221 17.88 10.65 -22.42
N LEU A 222 18.58 10.60 -21.28
CA LEU A 222 18.57 9.41 -20.43
C LEU A 222 17.32 9.38 -19.58
N SER A 223 16.82 8.17 -19.33
CA SER A 223 15.74 7.97 -18.38
C SER A 223 16.31 7.87 -16.98
N VAL A 224 15.59 8.44 -16.02
CA VAL A 224 15.94 8.43 -14.58
C VAL A 224 15.50 7.15 -13.85
N ASP A 225 15.21 6.07 -14.58
CA ASP A 225 14.66 4.80 -14.06
C ASP A 225 15.15 3.61 -14.92
N GLY A 226 16.46 3.40 -14.98
CA GLY A 226 17.03 2.40 -15.88
C GLY A 226 18.53 2.14 -15.77
N LEU A 227 19.20 2.67 -14.74
CA LEU A 227 20.59 2.32 -14.47
C LEU A 227 20.71 0.95 -13.81
N SER A 228 21.51 0.08 -14.41
CA SER A 228 21.85 -1.22 -13.83
C SER A 228 23.29 -1.55 -14.20
N ALA A 229 24.06 -2.12 -13.25
CA ALA A 229 25.47 -2.41 -13.45
C ALA A 229 25.87 -3.82 -12.97
N THR A 230 26.91 -4.37 -13.61
CA THR A 230 27.52 -5.65 -13.24
C THR A 230 29.01 -5.69 -13.64
N SER A 231 29.70 -6.75 -13.25
CA SER A 231 31.08 -7.03 -13.64
C SER A 231 31.15 -8.20 -14.60
N VAL A 232 31.95 -8.09 -15.66
CA VAL A 232 32.20 -9.16 -16.64
C VAL A 232 33.71 -9.36 -16.83
N ARG A 233 34.16 -10.53 -17.26
CA ARG A 233 35.58 -10.74 -17.62
C ARG A 233 35.76 -10.77 -19.13
N ASP A 234 36.69 -9.95 -19.62
CA ASP A 234 37.10 -10.04 -21.02
C ASP A 234 37.83 -11.36 -21.32
N GLY A 235 38.12 -11.62 -22.60
CA GLY A 235 38.82 -12.84 -23.03
C GLY A 235 40.23 -12.98 -22.46
N GLY A 236 40.82 -11.89 -21.95
CA GLY A 236 42.11 -11.89 -21.24
C GLY A 236 41.98 -12.14 -19.74
N GLY A 237 40.76 -12.34 -19.22
CA GLY A 237 40.47 -12.55 -17.80
C GLY A 237 40.45 -11.27 -16.96
N ARG A 238 40.60 -10.10 -17.58
CA ARG A 238 40.50 -8.81 -16.88
C ARG A 238 39.03 -8.51 -16.60
N LEU A 239 38.74 -8.14 -15.36
CA LEU A 239 37.40 -7.75 -14.92
C LEU A 239 37.09 -6.34 -15.42
N GLN A 240 35.96 -6.18 -16.09
CA GLN A 240 35.42 -4.93 -16.60
C GLN A 240 34.10 -4.62 -15.91
N ALA A 241 33.89 -3.36 -15.58
CA ALA A 241 32.59 -2.86 -15.16
C ALA A 241 31.72 -2.67 -16.40
N CYS A 242 30.46 -3.05 -16.28
CA CYS A 242 29.44 -2.92 -17.30
C CYS A 242 28.24 -2.21 -16.67
N ALA A 243 27.73 -1.17 -17.32
CA ALA A 243 26.45 -0.56 -16.96
C ALA A 243 25.58 -0.40 -18.19
N ILE A 244 24.27 -0.44 -17.99
CA ILE A 244 23.29 -0.11 -19.01
C ILE A 244 22.43 1.06 -18.54
N VAL A 245 21.90 1.79 -19.50
CA VAL A 245 20.97 2.90 -19.29
C VAL A 245 19.90 2.88 -20.38
N ARG A 246 18.70 3.32 -20.02
CA ARG A 246 17.59 3.53 -20.97
C ARG A 246 17.62 4.95 -21.53
N GLN A 247 17.31 5.08 -22.82
CA GLN A 247 17.11 6.37 -23.48
C GLN A 247 15.62 6.67 -23.64
N THR A 248 15.16 7.82 -23.16
CA THR A 248 13.74 8.17 -23.04
C THR A 248 13.07 8.43 -24.39
N ILE A 249 13.78 9.10 -25.31
CA ILE A 249 13.22 9.53 -26.60
C ILE A 249 13.29 8.43 -27.66
N THR A 250 14.39 7.68 -27.69
CA THR A 250 14.61 6.63 -28.70
C THR A 250 14.06 5.28 -28.27
N GLY A 251 13.90 5.05 -26.97
CA GLY A 251 13.59 3.75 -26.38
C GLY A 251 14.75 2.75 -26.49
N ASP A 252 15.96 3.21 -26.81
CA ASP A 252 17.13 2.36 -26.97
C ASP A 252 17.81 2.05 -25.63
N VAL A 253 18.45 0.88 -25.55
CA VAL A 253 19.37 0.55 -24.46
C VAL A 253 20.79 0.95 -24.85
N GLY A 254 21.40 1.83 -24.06
CA GLY A 254 22.83 2.11 -24.08
C GLY A 254 23.58 1.17 -23.13
N MET A 255 24.78 0.76 -23.50
CA MET A 255 25.67 -0.05 -22.67
C MET A 255 27.06 0.58 -22.65
N VAL A 256 27.64 0.71 -21.46
CA VAL A 256 29.04 1.10 -21.26
C VAL A 256 29.81 -0.04 -20.62
N ILE A 257 30.97 -0.37 -21.19
CA ILE A 257 31.86 -1.39 -20.64
C ILE A 257 33.27 -0.82 -20.58
N GLY A 258 33.95 -1.00 -19.46
CA GLY A 258 35.28 -0.45 -19.29
C GLY A 258 35.95 -0.78 -17.97
N SER A 259 37.16 -0.26 -17.82
CA SER A 259 37.94 -0.30 -16.59
C SER A 259 38.86 0.91 -16.54
N GLY A 260 38.95 1.59 -15.39
CA GLY A 260 39.81 2.77 -15.28
C GLY A 260 39.30 3.91 -16.17
N ARG A 261 40.10 4.30 -17.16
CA ARG A 261 39.76 5.37 -18.11
C ARG A 261 39.32 4.86 -19.49
N ASP A 262 39.37 3.56 -19.70
CA ASP A 262 39.05 2.93 -20.99
C ASP A 262 37.58 2.52 -21.01
N TRP A 263 36.72 3.39 -21.55
CA TRP A 263 35.27 3.16 -21.64
C TRP A 263 34.80 3.06 -23.08
N GLN A 264 33.93 2.09 -23.33
CA GLN A 264 33.31 1.88 -24.63
C GLN A 264 31.80 1.96 -24.51
N TRP A 265 31.21 2.95 -25.19
CA TRP A 265 29.78 3.03 -25.39
C TRP A 265 29.35 2.14 -26.56
N THR A 266 28.33 1.32 -26.35
CA THR A 266 27.70 0.49 -27.37
C THR A 266 26.19 0.69 -27.29
N GLY A 267 25.57 1.11 -28.40
CA GLY A 267 24.11 1.10 -28.51
C GLY A 267 23.62 -0.32 -28.78
N LEU A 268 22.83 -0.89 -27.86
CA LEU A 268 22.16 -2.18 -28.08
C LEU A 268 20.87 -2.01 -28.88
N GLY A 269 20.45 -0.77 -29.12
CA GLY A 269 19.18 -0.44 -29.76
C GLY A 269 17.99 -0.90 -28.90
N ARG A 270 16.83 -1.01 -29.54
CA ARG A 270 15.60 -1.49 -28.93
C ARG A 270 15.14 -2.84 -29.49
N PRO A 271 14.33 -3.60 -28.73
CA PRO A 271 13.63 -4.76 -29.26
C PRO A 271 12.84 -4.45 -30.54
N PRO A 272 12.69 -5.42 -31.47
CA PRO A 272 12.03 -5.21 -32.76
C PRO A 272 10.49 -5.19 -32.65
N VAL A 273 9.95 -4.33 -31.79
CA VAL A 273 8.50 -4.09 -31.61
C VAL A 273 8.19 -2.60 -31.72
N PRO A 274 6.96 -2.23 -32.12
CA PRO A 274 6.56 -0.83 -32.25
C PRO A 274 6.40 -0.09 -30.92
N ASN A 275 6.43 -0.79 -29.79
CA ASN A 275 6.22 -0.22 -28.47
C ASN A 275 7.55 0.24 -27.85
N ASP A 276 7.50 1.31 -27.07
CA ASP A 276 8.66 1.82 -26.36
C ASP A 276 9.16 0.83 -25.30
N LEU A 277 10.47 0.84 -25.11
CA LEU A 277 11.12 0.17 -24.00
C LEU A 277 10.78 0.95 -22.72
N SER A 278 10.31 0.28 -21.68
CA SER A 278 10.13 0.97 -20.38
C SER A 278 10.69 0.25 -19.16
N ALA A 279 11.46 -0.82 -19.32
CA ALA A 279 12.38 -1.31 -18.28
C ALA A 279 13.52 -2.13 -18.89
N ALA A 280 14.72 -2.04 -18.33
CA ALA A 280 15.87 -2.85 -18.70
C ALA A 280 16.87 -2.97 -17.53
N VAL A 281 17.40 -4.17 -17.31
CA VAL A 281 18.43 -4.46 -16.30
C VAL A 281 19.53 -5.34 -16.90
N VAL A 282 20.77 -5.18 -16.44
CA VAL A 282 21.86 -6.08 -16.79
C VAL A 282 21.94 -7.19 -15.75
N ALA A 283 22.01 -8.43 -16.20
CA ALA A 283 22.09 -9.59 -15.32
C ALA A 283 23.44 -9.59 -14.58
N GLU A 284 23.39 -9.60 -13.25
CA GLU A 284 24.55 -9.74 -12.41
C GLU A 284 25.26 -11.06 -12.70
N LYS A 285 26.56 -11.00 -12.99
CA LYS A 285 27.40 -12.20 -13.00
C LYS A 285 27.77 -12.51 -11.56
N GLY A 286 27.63 -13.77 -11.15
CA GLY A 286 28.06 -14.22 -9.82
C GLY A 286 29.52 -13.82 -9.49
N PRO A 287 29.99 -14.07 -8.25
CA PRO A 287 31.21 -13.46 -7.69
C PRO A 287 32.51 -13.73 -8.48
N ALA A 288 32.51 -14.71 -9.38
CA ALA A 288 33.62 -15.03 -10.27
C ALA A 288 33.13 -15.21 -11.72
N PRO A 289 32.96 -14.11 -12.49
CA PRO A 289 32.64 -14.21 -13.91
C PRO A 289 33.74 -14.97 -14.64
N GLN A 290 33.38 -15.74 -15.66
CA GLN A 290 34.33 -16.53 -16.47
C GLN A 290 34.97 -15.66 -17.57
N PRO A 291 36.24 -15.89 -17.94
CA PRO A 291 36.85 -15.21 -19.08
C PRO A 291 36.03 -15.38 -20.35
N GLY A 292 35.70 -14.27 -21.01
CA GLY A 292 34.86 -14.26 -22.21
C GLY A 292 33.36 -14.19 -21.92
N ASP A 293 32.94 -14.04 -20.67
CA ASP A 293 31.54 -13.77 -20.34
C ASP A 293 31.05 -12.47 -20.99
N GLU A 294 29.98 -12.57 -21.77
CA GLU A 294 29.29 -11.39 -22.28
C GLU A 294 28.26 -10.88 -21.27
N PRO A 295 28.08 -9.56 -21.13
CA PRO A 295 26.97 -9.02 -20.37
C PRO A 295 25.65 -9.37 -21.05
N PHE A 296 24.64 -9.62 -20.24
CA PHE A 296 23.33 -10.09 -20.66
C PHE A 296 22.27 -9.14 -20.14
N VAL A 297 21.43 -8.61 -21.03
CA VAL A 297 20.39 -7.63 -20.72
C VAL A 297 19.04 -8.32 -20.76
N VAL A 298 18.21 -7.98 -19.78
CA VAL A 298 16.80 -8.36 -19.67
C VAL A 298 15.99 -7.08 -19.76
N ALA A 299 15.02 -7.01 -20.66
CA ALA A 299 14.30 -5.77 -20.96
C ALA A 299 12.83 -6.03 -21.29
N ARG A 300 11.98 -5.02 -21.11
CA ARG A 300 10.55 -5.10 -21.40
C ARG A 300 10.15 -4.05 -22.42
N ALA A 301 9.47 -4.51 -23.48
CA ALA A 301 8.89 -3.68 -24.53
C ALA A 301 7.49 -4.18 -24.88
N GLY A 302 6.48 -3.32 -24.72
CA GLY A 302 5.08 -3.75 -24.73
C GLY A 302 4.80 -4.76 -23.60
N HIS A 303 4.07 -5.83 -23.90
CA HIS A 303 3.77 -6.90 -22.91
C HIS A 303 4.86 -7.98 -22.85
N ARG A 304 5.95 -7.84 -23.63
CA ARG A 304 6.91 -8.91 -23.86
C ARG A 304 8.24 -8.61 -23.20
N LEU A 305 8.83 -9.67 -22.66
CA LEU A 305 10.22 -9.67 -22.24
C LEU A 305 11.13 -10.00 -23.39
N TRP A 306 12.29 -9.36 -23.35
CA TRP A 306 13.34 -9.47 -24.32
C TRP A 306 14.66 -9.67 -23.61
N THR A 307 15.52 -10.49 -24.22
CA THR A 307 16.87 -10.67 -23.73
C THR A 307 17.88 -10.46 -24.84
N ARG A 308 19.07 -9.97 -24.48
CA ARG A 308 20.14 -9.73 -25.45
C ARG A 308 21.52 -9.81 -24.79
N SER A 309 22.46 -10.50 -25.42
CA SER A 309 23.88 -10.35 -25.09
C SER A 309 24.48 -9.14 -25.82
N ARG A 310 25.68 -8.69 -25.43
CA ARG A 310 26.36 -7.57 -26.10
C ARG A 310 26.40 -7.72 -27.61
N THR A 311 26.78 -8.89 -28.11
CA THR A 311 26.98 -9.14 -29.55
C THR A 311 25.79 -9.81 -30.23
N GLY A 312 24.88 -10.39 -29.46
CA GLY A 312 23.69 -11.08 -29.96
C GLY A 312 22.57 -10.15 -30.41
N ALA A 313 21.54 -10.75 -31.01
CA ALA A 313 20.28 -10.08 -31.34
C ALA A 313 19.31 -10.09 -30.15
N TRP A 314 18.35 -9.18 -30.17
CA TRP A 314 17.20 -9.23 -29.25
C TRP A 314 16.41 -10.52 -29.47
N THR A 315 16.24 -11.28 -28.40
CA THR A 315 15.48 -12.53 -28.36
C THR A 315 14.23 -12.33 -27.54
N ASP A 316 13.09 -12.59 -28.17
CA ASP A 316 11.77 -12.57 -27.52
C ASP A 316 11.65 -13.74 -26.55
N ARG A 317 11.30 -13.42 -25.31
CA ARG A 317 11.12 -14.41 -24.23
C ARG A 317 9.65 -14.65 -23.88
N GLY A 318 8.74 -13.97 -24.57
CA GLY A 318 7.30 -14.08 -24.36
C GLY A 318 6.76 -13.10 -23.31
N THR A 319 5.54 -13.36 -22.88
CA THR A 319 4.83 -12.65 -21.81
C THR A 319 4.58 -13.63 -20.64
N THR A 320 3.98 -13.13 -19.57
CA THR A 320 3.47 -13.95 -18.47
C THR A 320 2.47 -15.00 -18.98
N PRO A 321 2.23 -16.10 -18.25
CA PRO A 321 1.27 -17.11 -18.65
C PRO A 321 -0.09 -16.47 -18.94
N GLN A 322 -0.67 -16.76 -20.11
CA GLN A 322 -1.96 -16.23 -20.57
C GLN A 322 -2.01 -14.68 -20.71
N ASP A 323 -0.86 -14.01 -20.77
CA ASP A 323 -0.76 -12.54 -20.78
C ASP A 323 -1.43 -11.91 -19.54
N ALA A 324 -1.34 -12.62 -18.40
CA ALA A 324 -2.01 -12.23 -17.15
C ALA A 324 -1.48 -10.91 -16.56
N ALA A 325 -0.22 -10.56 -16.83
CA ALA A 325 0.43 -9.34 -16.33
C ALA A 325 1.54 -8.85 -17.25
N VAL A 326 1.76 -7.53 -17.24
CA VAL A 326 2.94 -6.88 -17.86
C VAL A 326 3.95 -6.61 -16.75
N VAL A 327 5.16 -7.17 -16.88
CA VAL A 327 6.18 -7.19 -15.81
C VAL A 327 7.43 -6.41 -16.19
N ASP A 328 7.78 -5.43 -15.36
CA ASP A 328 8.99 -4.62 -15.49
C ASP A 328 10.13 -5.27 -14.71
N PRO A 329 11.21 -5.75 -15.37
CA PRO A 329 12.33 -6.34 -14.66
C PRO A 329 13.04 -5.30 -13.79
N THR A 330 13.28 -5.63 -12.53
CA THR A 330 13.91 -4.75 -11.53
C THR A 330 15.29 -5.23 -11.10
N SER A 331 15.57 -6.53 -11.23
CA SER A 331 16.89 -7.11 -11.05
C SER A 331 17.01 -8.41 -11.83
N ALA A 332 18.22 -8.75 -12.24
CA ALA A 332 18.52 -10.02 -12.89
C ALA A 332 19.89 -10.50 -12.47
N PHE A 333 20.10 -11.82 -12.45
CA PHE A 333 21.40 -12.44 -12.28
C PHE A 333 21.52 -13.70 -13.14
N GLU A 334 22.75 -14.03 -13.50
CA GLU A 334 23.09 -15.23 -14.25
C GLU A 334 23.67 -16.27 -13.30
N ALA A 335 23.02 -17.44 -13.25
CA ALA A 335 23.49 -18.59 -12.49
C ALA A 335 23.92 -19.72 -13.44
N ALA A 336 25.00 -20.40 -13.06
CA ALA A 336 25.33 -21.69 -13.62
C ALA A 336 24.44 -22.75 -12.96
N ALA A 337 23.59 -23.40 -13.74
CA ALA A 337 22.81 -24.52 -13.24
C ALA A 337 23.70 -25.75 -13.02
N PRO A 338 23.31 -26.70 -12.13
CA PRO A 338 24.07 -27.93 -11.88
C PRO A 338 24.32 -28.79 -13.14
N ASP A 339 23.47 -28.63 -14.16
CA ASP A 339 23.57 -29.27 -15.46
C ASP A 339 24.56 -28.57 -16.42
N GLY A 340 25.24 -27.52 -15.96
CA GLY A 340 26.20 -26.72 -16.73
C GLY A 340 25.56 -25.69 -17.66
N ARG A 341 24.22 -25.58 -17.70
CA ARG A 341 23.53 -24.57 -18.51
C ARG A 341 23.53 -23.22 -17.81
N ARG A 342 23.61 -22.14 -18.59
CA ARG A 342 23.41 -20.79 -18.08
C ARG A 342 21.92 -20.53 -17.94
N ARG A 343 21.52 -20.01 -16.79
CA ARG A 343 20.14 -19.61 -16.53
C ARG A 343 20.14 -18.17 -16.05
N VAL A 344 19.22 -17.38 -16.58
CA VAL A 344 19.03 -16.00 -16.15
C VAL A 344 17.79 -15.96 -15.28
N TRP A 345 17.98 -15.60 -14.03
CA TRP A 345 16.92 -15.36 -13.07
C TRP A 345 16.67 -13.87 -12.98
N SER A 346 15.41 -13.48 -12.94
CA SER A 346 15.02 -12.08 -12.82
C SER A 346 13.82 -11.93 -11.92
N THR A 347 13.81 -10.87 -11.14
CA THR A 347 12.59 -10.34 -10.50
C THR A 347 12.06 -9.18 -11.30
N GLY A 348 10.74 -9.02 -11.26
CA GLY A 348 10.10 -7.83 -11.78
C GLY A 348 8.82 -7.50 -11.02
N VAL A 349 8.34 -6.29 -11.26
CA VAL A 349 7.10 -5.77 -10.69
C VAL A 349 6.12 -5.58 -11.84
N SER A 350 4.90 -6.08 -11.67
CA SER A 350 3.87 -5.89 -12.68
C SER A 350 3.22 -4.51 -12.60
N TRP A 351 2.52 -4.07 -13.64
CA TRP A 351 1.68 -2.84 -13.59
C TRP A 351 0.55 -2.91 -12.55
N GLU A 352 0.21 -4.13 -12.16
CA GLU A 352 -0.72 -4.45 -11.08
C GLU A 352 -0.04 -4.42 -9.70
N SER A 353 1.25 -4.07 -9.64
CA SER A 353 2.08 -3.99 -8.43
C SER A 353 2.27 -5.33 -7.71
N ASP A 354 2.11 -6.45 -8.43
CA ASP A 354 2.44 -7.79 -7.94
C ASP A 354 3.91 -8.12 -8.24
N LEU A 355 4.54 -8.90 -7.34
CA LEU A 355 5.90 -9.40 -7.49
C LEU A 355 5.92 -10.64 -8.38
N TRP A 356 6.80 -10.63 -9.38
CA TRP A 356 7.02 -11.77 -10.28
C TRP A 356 8.50 -12.16 -10.29
N THR A 357 8.74 -13.45 -10.48
CA THR A 357 10.06 -13.95 -10.89
C THR A 357 9.94 -14.72 -12.18
N PHE A 358 11.03 -14.76 -12.93
CA PHE A 358 11.18 -15.72 -14.01
C PHE A 358 12.60 -16.24 -14.16
N GLU A 359 12.66 -17.49 -14.61
CA GLU A 359 13.88 -18.18 -15.00
C GLU A 359 13.85 -18.35 -16.53
N SER A 360 14.89 -17.88 -17.21
CA SER A 360 15.06 -18.01 -18.66
C SER A 360 16.27 -18.87 -18.97
N ASP A 361 16.09 -19.87 -19.81
CA ASP A 361 17.16 -20.72 -20.36
C ASP A 361 16.94 -20.98 -21.86
N ASP A 362 17.67 -21.94 -22.42
CA ASP A 362 17.52 -22.35 -23.82
C ASP A 362 16.19 -23.08 -24.10
N ALA A 363 15.51 -23.59 -23.06
CA ALA A 363 14.25 -24.31 -23.17
C ALA A 363 13.02 -23.39 -23.05
N GLY A 364 13.19 -22.15 -22.59
CA GLY A 364 12.14 -21.13 -22.55
C GLY A 364 12.17 -20.29 -21.29
N VAL A 365 11.04 -19.69 -20.95
CA VAL A 365 10.86 -18.90 -19.73
C VAL A 365 9.84 -19.57 -18.81
N ARG A 366 10.19 -19.68 -17.54
CA ARG A 366 9.31 -20.14 -16.46
C ARG A 366 9.00 -18.96 -15.56
N TRP A 367 7.73 -18.68 -15.41
CA TRP A 367 7.23 -17.60 -14.59
C TRP A 367 6.69 -18.13 -13.26
N GLU A 368 6.87 -17.35 -12.21
CA GLU A 368 6.26 -17.57 -10.90
C GLU A 368 5.71 -16.25 -10.38
N ASP A 369 4.42 -16.26 -10.04
CA ASP A 369 3.70 -15.15 -9.42
C ASP A 369 3.81 -15.26 -7.89
N HIS A 370 4.28 -14.20 -7.24
CA HIS A 370 4.39 -14.12 -5.77
C HIS A 370 3.28 -13.29 -5.13
N GLY A 371 2.44 -12.64 -5.95
CA GLY A 371 1.44 -11.69 -5.51
C GLY A 371 2.05 -10.51 -4.76
N ARG A 372 1.33 -10.02 -3.75
CA ARG A 372 1.73 -8.89 -2.90
C ARG A 372 1.69 -9.24 -1.41
N PRO A 373 2.56 -8.66 -0.57
CA PRO A 373 2.55 -8.89 0.86
C PRO A 373 1.55 -8.01 1.59
N GLY A 374 0.88 -8.49 2.65
CA GLY A 374 0.10 -7.61 3.53
C GLY A 374 -1.17 -7.09 2.87
N SER A 375 -1.90 -7.95 2.15
CA SER A 375 -3.10 -7.55 1.41
C SER A 375 -4.16 -6.93 2.31
N VAL A 376 -4.85 -5.89 1.84
CA VAL A 376 -5.96 -5.26 2.59
C VAL A 376 -7.11 -6.25 2.76
N THR A 377 -7.59 -6.40 3.98
CA THR A 377 -8.70 -7.29 4.32
C THR A 377 -10.00 -6.56 4.62
N ALA A 378 -9.95 -5.30 5.05
CA ALA A 378 -11.15 -4.54 5.38
C ALA A 378 -10.95 -3.02 5.22
N VAL A 379 -12.03 -2.33 4.82
CA VAL A 379 -12.14 -0.87 4.84
C VAL A 379 -12.82 -0.44 6.14
N LEU A 380 -12.15 0.42 6.92
CA LEU A 380 -12.66 0.92 8.20
C LEU A 380 -13.52 2.17 8.03
N GLY A 381 -13.28 2.98 7.01
CA GLY A 381 -14.02 4.21 6.75
C GLY A 381 -13.09 5.39 6.48
N VAL A 382 -13.64 6.60 6.58
CA VAL A 382 -12.98 7.86 6.22
C VAL A 382 -13.16 8.87 7.34
N SER A 383 -12.13 9.68 7.60
CA SER A 383 -12.23 10.89 8.42
C SER A 383 -12.70 12.08 7.57
N ILE A 384 -13.67 12.85 8.06
CA ILE A 384 -14.33 13.95 7.36
C ILE A 384 -13.42 15.19 7.23
N GLY A 385 -12.42 15.36 8.12
CA GLY A 385 -11.48 16.49 8.09
C GLY A 385 -10.51 16.42 6.90
N PRO A 386 -9.26 15.96 7.07
CA PRO A 386 -8.29 15.86 5.96
C PRO A 386 -8.62 14.76 4.92
N GLY A 387 -9.81 14.16 4.96
CA GLY A 387 -10.20 13.13 4.00
C GLY A 387 -9.39 11.83 4.12
N MET A 388 -8.84 11.49 5.29
CA MET A 388 -8.05 10.26 5.43
C MET A 388 -8.92 9.00 5.38
N MET A 389 -8.51 8.01 4.58
CA MET A 389 -9.11 6.68 4.55
C MET A 389 -8.34 5.70 5.42
N TYR A 390 -9.05 4.80 6.11
CA TYR A 390 -8.46 3.80 6.99
C TYR A 390 -8.78 2.37 6.54
N VAL A 391 -7.80 1.49 6.60
CA VAL A 391 -7.91 0.07 6.23
C VAL A 391 -7.19 -0.84 7.21
N VAL A 392 -7.50 -2.13 7.16
CA VAL A 392 -6.78 -3.20 7.87
C VAL A 392 -6.18 -4.17 6.86
N ASP A 393 -4.94 -4.59 7.10
CA ASP A 393 -4.28 -5.63 6.31
C ASP A 393 -4.42 -7.05 6.91
N GLU A 394 -3.97 -8.06 6.16
CA GLU A 394 -3.99 -9.46 6.60
C GLU A 394 -3.12 -9.76 7.82
N ASN A 395 -2.16 -8.88 8.13
CA ASN A 395 -1.34 -8.96 9.34
C ASN A 395 -2.06 -8.33 10.54
N GLY A 396 -3.25 -7.76 10.34
CA GLY A 396 -4.03 -7.07 11.37
C GLY A 396 -3.44 -5.72 11.77
N ALA A 397 -2.68 -5.06 10.90
CA ALA A 397 -2.25 -3.69 11.10
C ALA A 397 -3.26 -2.72 10.50
N VAL A 398 -3.41 -1.56 11.16
CA VAL A 398 -4.19 -0.44 10.63
C VAL A 398 -3.29 0.46 9.80
N TRP A 399 -3.83 0.92 8.67
CA TRP A 399 -3.18 1.86 7.76
C TRP A 399 -4.12 3.03 7.46
N SER A 400 -3.54 4.18 7.11
CA SER A 400 -4.31 5.30 6.55
C SER A 400 -3.66 5.87 5.30
N CYS A 401 -4.44 6.48 4.41
CA CYS A 401 -3.91 7.33 3.34
C CYS A 401 -4.72 8.61 3.26
N ASP A 402 -4.08 9.71 2.86
CA ASP A 402 -4.80 10.92 2.51
C ASP A 402 -5.60 10.69 1.23
N VAL A 403 -6.82 11.23 1.17
CA VAL A 403 -7.64 11.19 -0.04
C VAL A 403 -7.90 12.61 -0.49
N TRP A 404 -7.39 12.93 -1.67
CA TRP A 404 -7.49 14.25 -2.27
C TRP A 404 -8.28 14.17 -3.57
N GLY A 405 -8.91 15.27 -3.94
CA GLY A 405 -9.58 15.38 -5.23
C GLY A 405 -10.90 16.10 -5.14
N ASN A 406 -11.40 16.43 -6.31
CA ASN A 406 -12.72 17.03 -6.48
C ASN A 406 -13.70 15.91 -6.81
N PRO A 407 -14.83 15.76 -6.10
CA PRO A 407 -15.84 14.76 -6.41
C PRO A 407 -16.31 14.72 -7.87
N SER A 408 -16.26 15.84 -8.61
CA SER A 408 -16.57 15.85 -10.05
C SER A 408 -15.51 15.14 -10.90
N ASP A 409 -14.25 15.24 -10.49
CA ASP A 409 -13.08 14.80 -11.26
C ASP A 409 -12.51 13.47 -10.71
N GLY A 410 -13.00 13.06 -9.54
CA GLY A 410 -12.58 11.87 -8.81
C GLY A 410 -11.66 12.16 -7.65
N PHE A 411 -11.34 11.08 -6.95
CA PHE A 411 -10.39 11.07 -5.84
C PHE A 411 -9.09 10.39 -6.25
N VAL A 412 -8.01 10.78 -5.60
CA VAL A 412 -6.67 10.21 -5.74
C VAL A 412 -6.03 10.12 -4.38
N ASN A 413 -5.11 9.17 -4.23
CA ASN A 413 -4.18 9.19 -3.12
C ASN A 413 -2.97 10.05 -3.56
N PRO A 414 -2.71 11.22 -2.95
CA PRO A 414 -1.59 12.07 -3.33
C PRO A 414 -0.25 11.61 -2.71
N GLY A 415 -0.23 10.58 -1.84
CA GLY A 415 0.96 10.18 -1.09
C GLY A 415 1.05 8.69 -0.76
N ALA A 416 1.93 8.35 0.19
CA ALA A 416 2.12 6.98 0.68
C ALA A 416 1.05 6.59 1.72
N TRP A 417 0.91 5.27 1.95
CA TRP A 417 0.10 4.79 3.07
C TRP A 417 0.87 4.91 4.39
N THR A 418 0.24 5.51 5.39
CA THR A 418 0.77 5.66 6.75
C THR A 418 0.43 4.45 7.60
N PHE A 419 1.44 3.86 8.23
CA PHE A 419 1.29 2.72 9.13
C PHE A 419 0.91 3.14 10.55
N HIS A 420 -0.17 2.58 11.10
CA HIS A 420 -0.55 2.72 12.51
C HIS A 420 -0.25 1.47 13.35
N GLY A 421 0.13 0.38 12.67
CA GLY A 421 0.45 -0.89 13.31
C GLY A 421 -0.74 -1.63 13.91
N PRO A 422 -0.47 -2.76 14.56
CA PRO A 422 -1.47 -3.51 15.31
C PRO A 422 -1.83 -2.80 16.63
N PRO A 423 -3.01 -3.10 17.22
CA PRO A 423 -3.43 -2.53 18.50
C PRO A 423 -2.41 -2.62 19.65
N ALA A 424 -1.75 -3.78 19.76
CA ALA A 424 -0.71 -4.05 20.75
C ALA A 424 0.21 -5.18 20.26
N PRO A 425 1.40 -5.37 20.86
CA PRO A 425 2.25 -6.52 20.56
C PRO A 425 1.48 -7.85 20.72
N GLY A 426 1.40 -8.63 19.64
CA GLY A 426 0.68 -9.91 19.63
C GLY A 426 -0.84 -9.82 19.48
N VAL A 427 -1.41 -8.62 19.33
CA VAL A 427 -2.85 -8.41 19.13
C VAL A 427 -3.09 -7.84 17.74
N THR A 428 -3.69 -8.62 16.84
CA THR A 428 -4.06 -8.18 15.49
C THR A 428 -5.37 -7.40 15.50
N ALA A 429 -5.57 -6.42 14.60
CA ALA A 429 -6.89 -5.88 14.31
C ALA A 429 -7.70 -6.92 13.54
N ALA A 430 -8.53 -7.70 14.25
CA ALA A 430 -9.27 -8.82 13.67
C ALA A 430 -10.55 -8.40 12.95
N LEU A 431 -11.22 -7.35 13.44
CA LEU A 431 -12.47 -6.83 12.85
C LEU A 431 -12.50 -5.31 12.88
N GLY A 432 -12.92 -4.70 11.78
CA GLY A 432 -13.14 -3.26 11.69
C GLY A 432 -14.47 -2.84 12.31
N VAL A 433 -14.44 -1.90 13.26
CA VAL A 433 -15.67 -1.34 13.86
C VAL A 433 -16.06 -0.05 13.17
N GLY A 434 -15.14 0.90 12.99
CA GLY A 434 -15.38 2.11 12.21
C GLY A 434 -14.57 3.33 12.64
N VAL A 435 -14.76 4.43 11.93
CA VAL A 435 -14.09 5.71 12.15
C VAL A 435 -15.11 6.76 12.61
N LEU A 436 -14.75 7.58 13.59
CA LEU A 436 -15.52 8.76 14.01
C LEU A 436 -14.62 9.99 14.10
N ASN A 437 -15.14 11.12 13.62
CA ASN A 437 -14.52 12.43 13.79
C ASN A 437 -15.26 13.21 14.86
N MET A 438 -14.53 13.98 15.66
CA MET A 438 -15.13 14.95 16.59
C MET A 438 -15.22 16.33 15.90
N GLU A 439 -16.32 17.08 16.06
CA GLU A 439 -16.66 18.26 15.23
C GLU A 439 -16.41 19.63 15.89
N GLY A 440 -15.46 20.44 15.41
CA GLY A 440 -15.40 21.87 15.72
C GLY A 440 -14.00 22.41 16.05
N SER A 441 -13.40 23.12 15.10
CA SER A 441 -12.03 23.65 15.08
C SER A 441 -10.92 22.59 15.17
N GLU A 442 -10.07 22.59 14.14
CA GLU A 442 -8.89 21.74 14.00
C GLU A 442 -7.82 22.03 15.07
N PRO A 443 -7.07 21.00 15.53
CA PRO A 443 -7.22 19.58 15.23
C PRO A 443 -8.01 18.85 16.33
N ARG A 444 -8.96 18.00 15.93
CA ARG A 444 -9.74 17.15 16.83
C ARG A 444 -9.37 15.68 16.70
N PRO A 445 -9.48 14.88 17.77
CA PRO A 445 -9.11 13.48 17.72
C PRO A 445 -10.04 12.70 16.78
N THR A 446 -9.46 12.11 15.73
CA THR A 446 -10.10 11.05 14.94
C THR A 446 -9.96 9.74 15.70
N TRP A 447 -11.06 8.99 15.85
CA TRP A 447 -11.05 7.68 16.49
C TRP A 447 -11.28 6.57 15.47
N VAL A 448 -10.38 5.60 15.43
CA VAL A 448 -10.47 4.42 14.57
C VAL A 448 -10.61 3.19 15.46
N PHE A 449 -11.80 2.60 15.48
CA PHE A 449 -12.13 1.47 16.33
C PHE A 449 -11.99 0.14 15.59
N VAL A 450 -11.38 -0.82 16.27
CA VAL A 450 -11.23 -2.21 15.83
C VAL A 450 -11.47 -3.17 17.00
N VAL A 451 -11.84 -4.42 16.70
CA VAL A 451 -11.78 -5.52 17.66
C VAL A 451 -10.45 -6.23 17.48
N GLY A 452 -9.70 -6.37 18.56
CA GLY A 452 -8.43 -7.08 18.58
C GLY A 452 -8.62 -8.59 18.48
N GLY A 453 -7.57 -9.32 18.07
CA GLY A 453 -7.53 -10.78 18.10
C GLY A 453 -7.65 -11.37 19.52
N ASP A 454 -7.51 -10.53 20.54
CA ASP A 454 -7.77 -10.81 21.95
C ASP A 454 -9.26 -10.64 22.36
N GLY A 455 -10.13 -10.28 21.40
CA GLY A 455 -11.55 -10.04 21.62
C GLY A 455 -11.88 -8.73 22.32
N ARG A 456 -10.92 -7.80 22.48
CA ARG A 456 -11.14 -6.49 23.12
C ARG A 456 -11.42 -5.40 22.09
N LEU A 457 -12.07 -4.32 22.53
CA LEU A 457 -12.21 -3.12 21.72
C LEU A 457 -10.93 -2.30 21.87
N TRP A 458 -10.37 -1.90 20.73
CA TRP A 458 -9.21 -1.01 20.67
C TRP A 458 -9.57 0.21 19.83
N ALA A 459 -8.95 1.33 20.15
CA ALA A 459 -9.05 2.53 19.33
C ALA A 459 -7.68 3.14 19.07
N ARG A 460 -7.43 3.48 17.79
CA ARG A 460 -6.32 4.34 17.39
C ARG A 460 -6.86 5.76 17.35
N THR A 461 -6.24 6.66 18.11
CA THR A 461 -6.68 8.05 18.22
C THR A 461 -5.51 9.01 18.07
N ALA A 462 -5.72 10.09 17.33
CA ALA A 462 -4.80 11.21 17.25
C ALA A 462 -5.08 12.19 18.39
N GLY A 463 -4.06 12.63 19.12
CA GLY A 463 -4.10 13.86 19.91
C GLY A 463 -3.40 14.99 19.16
N ASP A 464 -3.81 16.24 19.40
CA ASP A 464 -3.04 17.40 18.96
C ASP A 464 -2.09 17.83 20.08
N GLU A 465 -0.79 17.81 19.80
CA GLU A 465 0.21 18.42 20.67
C GLU A 465 1.08 19.36 19.83
N GLY A 466 0.69 20.64 19.77
CA GLY A 466 1.48 21.68 19.08
C GLY A 466 1.24 21.81 17.58
N GLY A 467 0.11 21.34 17.05
CA GLY A 467 -0.24 21.39 15.62
C GLY A 467 0.12 20.12 14.85
N GLU A 468 0.59 19.08 15.53
CA GLU A 468 0.95 17.78 14.94
C GLU A 468 0.14 16.65 15.59
N ALA A 469 -0.44 15.79 14.74
CA ALA A 469 -1.28 14.68 15.18
C ALA A 469 -0.44 13.54 15.76
N THR A 470 -0.42 13.40 17.08
CA THR A 470 0.24 12.30 17.78
C THR A 470 -0.71 11.14 17.98
N TRP A 471 -0.44 10.02 17.31
CA TRP A 471 -1.31 8.86 17.32
C TRP A 471 -0.98 7.86 18.45
N SER A 472 -2.00 7.44 19.21
CA SER A 472 -1.88 6.46 20.29
C SER A 472 -2.95 5.36 20.22
N TRP A 473 -2.61 4.16 20.68
CA TRP A 473 -3.55 3.05 20.85
C TRP A 473 -4.12 3.06 22.26
N VAL A 474 -5.44 2.88 22.36
CA VAL A 474 -6.16 2.81 23.64
C VAL A 474 -6.89 1.47 23.73
N ASP A 475 -6.54 0.67 24.75
CA ASP A 475 -7.32 -0.53 25.12
C ASP A 475 -8.60 -0.07 25.81
N HIS A 476 -9.75 -0.41 25.24
CA HIS A 476 -11.05 -0.15 25.83
C HIS A 476 -11.62 -1.35 26.58
N GLY A 477 -10.89 -2.45 26.59
CA GLY A 477 -11.21 -3.71 27.21
C GLY A 477 -12.34 -4.42 26.49
N ALA A 478 -12.94 -5.37 27.20
CA ALA A 478 -14.09 -6.11 26.77
C ALA A 478 -15.21 -5.94 27.81
N PRO A 479 -16.49 -5.79 27.40
CA PRO A 479 -17.60 -5.62 28.33
C PRO A 479 -17.70 -6.83 29.26
N ALA A 480 -17.69 -6.59 30.58
CA ALA A 480 -17.71 -7.65 31.59
C ALA A 480 -16.65 -8.77 31.38
N GLY A 481 -15.52 -8.44 30.74
CA GLY A 481 -14.47 -9.42 30.41
C GLY A 481 -14.84 -10.42 29.30
N ARG A 482 -15.91 -10.16 28.54
CA ARG A 482 -16.41 -11.02 27.46
C ARG A 482 -15.85 -10.60 26.10
N PRO A 483 -15.36 -11.53 25.27
CA PRO A 483 -14.85 -11.20 23.95
C PRO A 483 -15.97 -10.64 23.06
N ILE A 484 -15.62 -9.62 22.30
CA ILE A 484 -16.49 -8.94 21.35
C ILE A 484 -16.52 -9.74 20.04
N ARG A 485 -17.73 -9.95 19.49
CA ARG A 485 -17.95 -10.65 18.21
C ARG A 485 -18.06 -9.71 17.03
N THR A 486 -18.66 -8.54 17.22
CA THR A 486 -18.83 -7.52 16.18
C THR A 486 -19.21 -6.17 16.82
N GLY A 487 -19.14 -5.10 16.04
CA GLY A 487 -19.54 -3.75 16.46
C GLY A 487 -20.25 -2.99 15.35
N ALA A 488 -21.02 -1.98 15.74
CA ALA A 488 -21.54 -0.97 14.81
C ALA A 488 -20.52 0.17 14.63
N PRO A 489 -20.59 0.91 13.51
CA PRO A 489 -19.87 2.17 13.37
C PRO A 489 -20.08 3.07 14.61
N PRO A 490 -19.02 3.72 15.12
CA PRO A 490 -19.13 4.66 16.24
C PRO A 490 -20.04 5.84 15.89
N VAL A 491 -20.78 6.35 16.88
CA VAL A 491 -21.67 7.52 16.72
C VAL A 491 -21.28 8.65 17.67
N ALA A 492 -21.40 9.89 17.22
CA ALA A 492 -21.18 11.07 18.05
C ALA A 492 -22.40 11.35 18.94
N VAL A 493 -22.18 11.62 20.24
CA VAL A 493 -23.26 11.85 21.22
C VAL A 493 -23.26 13.25 21.83
N ASP A 494 -22.79 14.25 21.07
CA ASP A 494 -22.83 15.67 21.42
C ASP A 494 -22.99 16.51 20.14
N VAL A 495 -23.63 17.67 20.27
CA VAL A 495 -24.00 18.60 19.20
C VAL A 495 -22.78 19.18 18.50
N PHE A 496 -21.64 19.26 19.20
CA PHE A 496 -20.35 19.64 18.62
C PHE A 496 -19.45 18.42 18.46
N GLY A 497 -19.97 17.24 18.12
CA GLY A 497 -19.19 16.02 17.91
C GLY A 497 -18.33 15.61 19.11
N GLY A 498 -19.00 15.17 20.17
CA GLY A 498 -18.41 14.77 21.45
C GLY A 498 -17.98 13.30 21.49
N PRO A 499 -17.52 12.81 22.65
CA PRO A 499 -16.83 11.53 22.73
C PRO A 499 -17.68 10.37 22.18
N PRO A 500 -17.07 9.43 21.43
CA PRO A 500 -17.79 8.37 20.74
C PRO A 500 -18.66 7.51 21.67
N ALA A 501 -19.82 7.09 21.17
CA ALA A 501 -20.48 5.88 21.65
C ALA A 501 -20.24 4.75 20.65
N VAL A 502 -19.76 3.61 21.15
CA VAL A 502 -19.50 2.41 20.36
C VAL A 502 -20.38 1.27 20.87
N HIS A 503 -21.18 0.68 19.99
CA HIS A 503 -22.03 -0.46 20.33
C HIS A 503 -21.41 -1.74 19.82
N VAL A 504 -21.38 -2.76 20.68
CA VAL A 504 -20.77 -4.05 20.37
C VAL A 504 -21.66 -5.20 20.84
N LEU A 505 -21.57 -6.31 20.12
CA LEU A 505 -22.20 -7.58 20.50
C LEU A 505 -21.11 -8.49 21.08
N ALA A 506 -21.28 -8.89 22.34
CA ALA A 506 -20.36 -9.79 23.02
C ALA A 506 -20.75 -11.27 22.81
N ASP A 507 -19.89 -12.19 23.26
CA ASP A 507 -20.12 -13.63 23.09
C ASP A 507 -21.31 -14.20 23.89
N ASP A 508 -21.77 -13.45 24.90
CA ASP A 508 -22.98 -13.71 25.68
C ASP A 508 -24.27 -13.38 24.92
N GLY A 509 -24.16 -12.82 23.70
CA GLY A 509 -25.29 -12.44 22.85
C GLY A 509 -26.04 -11.19 23.33
N ARG A 510 -25.46 -10.43 24.27
CA ARG A 510 -25.98 -9.15 24.76
C ARG A 510 -25.32 -7.98 24.04
N LEU A 511 -26.07 -6.88 23.95
CA LEU A 511 -25.55 -5.64 23.41
C LEU A 511 -24.92 -4.80 24.52
N TRP A 512 -23.72 -4.30 24.26
CA TRP A 512 -23.00 -3.41 25.15
C TRP A 512 -22.68 -2.10 24.46
N MET A 513 -22.65 -1.01 25.23
CA MET A 513 -22.25 0.30 24.73
C MET A 513 -21.05 0.80 25.54
N ARG A 514 -20.07 1.32 24.82
CA ARG A 514 -18.88 1.95 25.38
C ARG A 514 -18.92 3.44 25.09
N ARG A 515 -18.98 4.26 26.13
CA ARG A 515 -18.98 5.73 26.01
C ARG A 515 -18.35 6.40 27.23
N ILE A 516 -18.06 7.68 27.12
CA ILE A 516 -17.71 8.49 28.29
C ILE A 516 -18.96 8.76 29.14
N SER A 517 -18.85 8.56 30.45
CA SER A 517 -19.88 8.86 31.44
C SER A 517 -19.20 9.33 32.73
N GLY A 518 -19.51 10.54 33.18
CA GLY A 518 -18.90 11.13 34.37
C GLY A 518 -17.39 11.34 34.25
N GLY A 519 -16.90 11.70 33.06
CA GLY A 519 -15.48 11.97 32.78
C GLY A 519 -14.63 10.75 32.44
N GLU A 520 -15.17 9.53 32.55
CA GLU A 520 -14.43 8.29 32.29
C GLU A 520 -15.17 7.41 31.29
N TRP A 521 -14.41 6.58 30.57
CA TRP A 521 -14.99 5.56 29.72
C TRP A 521 -15.65 4.45 30.55
N ARG A 522 -16.90 4.10 30.21
CA ARG A 522 -17.64 3.02 30.87
C ARG A 522 -18.33 2.11 29.86
N TRP A 523 -18.33 0.83 30.18
CA TRP A 523 -19.18 -0.17 29.54
C TRP A 523 -20.56 -0.14 30.20
N THR A 524 -21.61 -0.09 29.40
CA THR A 524 -23.00 -0.17 29.86
C THR A 524 -23.70 -1.31 29.16
N ASP A 525 -24.31 -2.21 29.95
CA ASP A 525 -25.13 -3.31 29.46
C ASP A 525 -26.45 -2.75 28.92
N ARG A 526 -26.69 -2.92 27.61
CA ARG A 526 -27.98 -2.59 26.99
C ARG A 526 -28.91 -3.80 26.96
N GLY A 527 -28.44 -4.95 27.45
CA GLY A 527 -29.20 -6.17 27.60
C GLY A 527 -29.56 -6.81 26.26
N VAL A 528 -30.74 -7.42 26.26
CA VAL A 528 -31.30 -8.16 25.13
C VAL A 528 -32.80 -7.84 24.99
N PRO A 529 -33.35 -7.84 23.77
CA PRO A 529 -34.77 -7.60 23.56
C PRO A 529 -35.59 -8.78 24.10
N GLN A 530 -36.46 -8.54 25.08
CA GLN A 530 -37.36 -9.55 25.68
C GLN A 530 -36.67 -10.86 26.11
N GLY A 531 -35.39 -10.81 26.51
CA GLY A 531 -34.64 -12.01 26.89
C GLY A 531 -34.16 -12.88 25.72
N GLN A 532 -34.37 -12.45 24.47
CA GLN A 532 -33.89 -13.15 23.27
C GLN A 532 -32.47 -12.72 22.90
N LEU A 533 -31.59 -13.67 22.59
CA LEU A 533 -30.24 -13.33 22.16
C LEU A 533 -30.21 -12.58 20.82
N ILE A 534 -29.32 -11.60 20.73
CA ILE A 534 -29.09 -10.82 19.52
C ILE A 534 -28.20 -11.62 18.57
N PHE A 535 -28.63 -11.74 17.32
CA PHE A 535 -27.89 -12.42 16.26
C PHE A 535 -26.98 -11.45 15.50
N ALA A 536 -27.48 -10.24 15.20
CA ALA A 536 -26.74 -9.22 14.45
C ALA A 536 -27.11 -7.81 14.90
N ILE A 537 -26.16 -6.88 14.77
CA ILE A 537 -26.43 -5.45 14.89
C ILE A 537 -26.83 -4.95 13.49
N ALA A 538 -27.95 -4.25 13.39
CA ALA A 538 -28.41 -3.68 12.13
C ALA A 538 -27.74 -2.33 11.81
N GLY A 539 -27.49 -1.53 12.85
CA GLY A 539 -26.81 -0.24 12.75
C GLY A 539 -26.98 0.56 14.04
N ALA A 540 -26.24 1.66 14.18
CA ALA A 540 -26.36 2.60 15.28
C ALA A 540 -26.42 4.02 14.72
N ALA A 541 -27.16 4.89 15.41
CA ALA A 541 -27.28 6.30 15.06
C ALA A 541 -27.37 7.14 16.34
N ALA A 542 -27.15 8.45 16.22
CA ALA A 542 -27.35 9.40 17.32
C ALA A 542 -28.28 10.54 16.87
N PRO A 543 -29.58 10.27 16.70
CA PRO A 543 -30.53 11.31 16.32
C PRO A 543 -30.57 12.43 17.37
N PRO A 544 -30.83 13.67 16.93
CA PRO A 544 -31.05 14.81 17.82
C PRO A 544 -32.22 14.58 18.78
N SER A 545 -32.12 15.15 19.98
CA SER A 545 -33.20 15.21 20.96
C SER A 545 -33.06 16.47 21.83
N GLU A 546 -34.08 16.79 22.63
CA GLU A 546 -34.02 17.90 23.59
C GLU A 546 -32.85 17.77 24.59
N ALA A 547 -32.43 16.54 24.90
CA ALA A 547 -31.30 16.25 25.79
C ALA A 547 -29.95 16.12 25.05
N GLY A 548 -29.87 16.58 23.79
CA GLY A 548 -28.74 16.36 22.89
C GLY A 548 -28.85 15.04 22.11
N PRO A 549 -27.89 14.75 21.21
CA PRO A 549 -27.90 13.53 20.40
C PRO A 549 -27.94 12.26 21.25
N GLN A 550 -28.87 11.36 20.98
CA GLN A 550 -29.10 10.16 21.80
C GLN A 550 -28.66 8.89 21.08
N PRO A 551 -27.72 8.11 21.62
CA PRO A 551 -27.24 6.90 20.96
C PRO A 551 -28.32 5.81 20.95
N VAL A 552 -28.85 5.54 19.76
CA VAL A 552 -29.76 4.43 19.47
C VAL A 552 -29.05 3.35 18.68
N VAL A 553 -29.55 2.13 18.78
CA VAL A 553 -28.96 0.97 18.11
C VAL A 553 -30.05 -0.03 17.76
N ALA A 554 -30.03 -0.47 16.52
CA ALA A 554 -30.95 -1.45 16.00
C ALA A 554 -30.28 -2.83 15.93
N ALA A 555 -31.01 -3.88 16.29
CA ALA A 555 -30.51 -5.24 16.38
C ALA A 555 -31.55 -6.24 15.88
N VAL A 556 -31.08 -7.39 15.41
CA VAL A 556 -31.92 -8.48 14.89
C VAL A 556 -31.86 -9.66 15.84
N THR A 557 -33.00 -10.19 16.25
CA THR A 557 -33.10 -11.38 17.11
C THR A 557 -33.23 -12.66 16.30
N GLY A 558 -33.04 -13.83 16.93
CA GLY A 558 -33.07 -15.14 16.25
C GLY A 558 -34.42 -15.51 15.61
N ASP A 559 -35.51 -14.85 16.00
CA ASP A 559 -36.81 -14.95 15.35
C ASP A 559 -36.91 -14.15 14.04
N GLY A 560 -35.93 -13.28 13.76
CA GLY A 560 -35.85 -12.45 12.57
C GLY A 560 -36.49 -11.07 12.71
N HIS A 561 -36.89 -10.66 13.92
CA HIS A 561 -37.47 -9.34 14.19
C HIS A 561 -36.38 -8.27 14.31
N LEU A 562 -36.73 -7.03 13.91
CA LEU A 562 -35.91 -5.86 14.18
C LEU A 562 -36.32 -5.24 15.51
N TRP A 563 -35.33 -4.94 16.33
CA TRP A 563 -35.53 -4.23 17.59
C TRP A 563 -34.67 -2.97 17.60
N ILE A 564 -35.15 -1.94 18.28
CA ILE A 564 -34.34 -0.74 18.56
C ILE A 564 -34.20 -0.54 20.06
N SER A 565 -32.97 -0.32 20.52
CA SER A 565 -32.68 0.09 21.88
C SER A 565 -32.53 1.60 21.93
N VAL A 566 -33.30 2.24 22.80
CA VAL A 566 -33.30 3.70 23.00
C VAL A 566 -33.02 4.04 24.47
N PRO A 567 -32.38 5.18 24.76
CA PRO A 567 -32.26 5.68 26.13
C PRO A 567 -33.63 5.84 26.81
N ASP A 568 -33.72 5.47 28.09
CA ASP A 568 -34.90 5.62 28.94
C ASP A 568 -34.45 5.96 30.37
N GLY A 569 -34.28 7.26 30.65
CA GLY A 569 -33.61 7.73 31.87
C GLY A 569 -32.16 7.23 31.95
N ASP A 570 -31.81 6.59 33.06
CA ASP A 570 -30.49 5.95 33.26
C ASP A 570 -30.39 4.53 32.66
N ALA A 571 -31.49 4.03 32.06
CA ALA A 571 -31.60 2.70 31.49
C ALA A 571 -31.79 2.74 29.97
N PHE A 572 -32.06 1.57 29.39
CA PHE A 572 -32.39 1.42 27.98
C PHE A 572 -33.64 0.58 27.80
N ARG A 573 -34.49 1.02 26.88
CA ARG A 573 -35.70 0.31 26.48
C ARG A 573 -35.52 -0.33 25.11
N TRP A 574 -35.92 -1.58 24.99
CA TRP A 574 -36.08 -2.25 23.70
C TRP A 574 -37.50 -2.10 23.18
N SER A 575 -37.65 -1.69 21.93
CA SER A 575 -38.91 -1.64 21.20
C SER A 575 -38.86 -2.59 20.01
N ASP A 576 -39.89 -3.43 19.86
CA ASP A 576 -40.07 -4.29 18.68
C ASP A 576 -40.51 -3.44 17.49
N LEU A 577 -39.76 -3.49 16.39
CA LEU A 577 -40.14 -2.89 15.11
C LEU A 577 -40.72 -3.94 14.14
N GLY A 578 -40.75 -5.20 14.56
CA GLY A 578 -41.32 -6.32 13.83
C GLY A 578 -40.49 -6.73 12.61
N THR A 579 -41.18 -7.28 11.63
CA THR A 579 -40.65 -7.62 10.32
C THR A 579 -41.40 -6.83 9.23
N PRO A 580 -40.82 -6.68 8.03
CA PRO A 580 -41.48 -5.93 6.96
C PRO A 580 -42.87 -6.46 6.59
N THR A 581 -43.02 -7.79 6.63
CA THR A 581 -44.30 -8.48 6.46
C THR A 581 -44.31 -9.77 7.31
N PRO A 582 -45.48 -10.37 7.58
CA PRO A 582 -45.57 -11.61 8.37
C PRO A 582 -44.81 -12.81 7.80
N THR A 583 -44.45 -12.80 6.50
CA THR A 583 -43.70 -13.88 5.85
C THR A 583 -42.20 -13.61 5.76
N GLU A 584 -41.76 -12.39 6.08
CA GLU A 584 -40.36 -12.00 6.02
C GLU A 584 -39.68 -12.17 7.37
N LYS A 585 -38.39 -12.54 7.33
CA LYS A 585 -37.45 -12.50 8.45
C LYS A 585 -36.25 -11.69 8.06
N ILE A 586 -35.74 -10.88 8.98
CA ILE A 586 -34.53 -10.09 8.73
C ILE A 586 -33.31 -10.99 8.89
N VAL A 587 -32.40 -10.92 7.93
CA VAL A 587 -31.22 -11.80 7.86
C VAL A 587 -29.90 -11.05 7.80
N VAL A 588 -29.91 -9.78 7.36
CA VAL A 588 -28.71 -8.92 7.30
C VAL A 588 -29.09 -7.49 7.68
N GLY A 589 -28.26 -6.86 8.49
CA GLY A 589 -28.25 -5.42 8.71
C GLY A 589 -27.35 -4.70 7.71
N ILE A 590 -27.81 -3.59 7.15
CA ILE A 590 -27.00 -2.75 6.25
C ILE A 590 -26.46 -1.54 7.01
N GLY A 591 -27.32 -0.83 7.75
CA GLY A 591 -26.93 0.33 8.52
C GLY A 591 -28.12 1.07 9.12
N ALA A 592 -27.83 2.11 9.89
CA ALA A 592 -28.83 3.01 10.43
C ALA A 592 -28.31 4.45 10.39
N GLU A 593 -29.13 5.41 9.96
CA GLU A 593 -28.76 6.81 9.84
C GLU A 593 -29.85 7.73 10.35
N ALA A 594 -29.46 8.81 11.00
CA ALA A 594 -30.39 9.86 11.38
C ALA A 594 -30.81 10.63 10.11
N VAL A 595 -32.13 10.82 9.94
CA VAL A 595 -32.74 11.33 8.69
C VAL A 595 -32.32 12.77 8.37
N SER A 596 -32.14 13.60 9.39
CA SER A 596 -31.59 14.96 9.29
C SER A 596 -31.12 15.45 10.66
N ASP A 597 -30.46 16.61 10.71
CA ASP A 597 -29.94 17.21 11.96
C ASP A 597 -31.01 17.71 12.92
N ASP A 598 -32.24 17.93 12.42
CA ASP A 598 -33.37 18.44 13.20
C ASP A 598 -34.46 17.38 13.44
N SER A 599 -34.26 16.15 12.96
CA SER A 599 -35.25 15.09 13.06
C SER A 599 -34.82 14.00 14.04
N PRO A 600 -35.66 13.62 15.02
CA PRO A 600 -35.36 12.47 15.88
C PRO A 600 -35.51 11.13 15.15
N ALA A 601 -35.85 11.15 13.86
CA ALA A 601 -36.09 9.95 13.07
C ALA A 601 -34.78 9.29 12.61
N VAL A 602 -34.81 7.96 12.57
CA VAL A 602 -33.71 7.13 12.10
C VAL A 602 -34.22 6.18 11.03
N ASP A 603 -33.55 6.16 9.88
CA ASP A 603 -33.76 5.15 8.86
C ASP A 603 -32.87 3.94 9.18
N ILE A 604 -33.49 2.77 9.37
CA ILE A 604 -32.79 1.51 9.63
C ILE A 604 -32.96 0.62 8.40
N VAL A 605 -31.85 0.18 7.81
CA VAL A 605 -31.84 -0.52 6.53
C VAL A 605 -31.37 -1.96 6.70
N VAL A 606 -32.14 -2.89 6.13
CA VAL A 606 -31.97 -4.33 6.33
C VAL A 606 -32.24 -5.12 5.05
N VAL A 607 -31.78 -6.38 5.01
CA VAL A 607 -32.20 -7.38 4.02
C VAL A 607 -33.02 -8.47 4.70
N SER A 608 -34.10 -8.88 4.05
CA SER A 608 -35.01 -9.90 4.57
C SER A 608 -35.04 -11.18 3.73
N SER A 609 -35.65 -12.24 4.25
CA SER A 609 -35.81 -13.56 3.62
C SER A 609 -37.26 -14.04 3.80
N PRO A 610 -37.88 -14.68 2.78
CA PRO A 610 -37.25 -15.18 1.55
C PRO A 610 -37.11 -14.13 0.44
N SER A 611 -37.67 -12.93 0.61
CA SER A 611 -37.69 -11.93 -0.46
C SER A 611 -36.30 -11.47 -0.88
N GLY A 612 -35.26 -11.57 -0.04
CA GLY A 612 -33.90 -11.03 -0.24
C GLY A 612 -33.87 -9.57 -0.65
N GLN A 613 -34.95 -8.83 -0.42
CA GLN A 613 -35.07 -7.42 -0.80
C GLN A 613 -34.46 -6.55 0.29
N VAL A 614 -34.03 -5.36 -0.10
CA VAL A 614 -33.67 -4.31 0.83
C VAL A 614 -34.94 -3.62 1.30
N TRP A 615 -35.03 -3.42 2.62
CA TRP A 615 -36.11 -2.71 3.28
C TRP A 615 -35.52 -1.63 4.18
N SER A 616 -36.23 -0.51 4.29
CA SER A 616 -35.96 0.47 5.36
C SER A 616 -37.15 0.52 6.32
N SER A 617 -36.86 0.62 7.61
CA SER A 617 -37.82 0.97 8.64
C SER A 617 -37.48 2.36 9.16
N ARG A 618 -38.39 3.32 8.99
CA ARG A 618 -38.23 4.64 9.62
C ARG A 618 -38.74 4.57 11.05
N TRP A 619 -37.83 4.70 12.01
CA TRP A 619 -38.16 4.78 13.43
C TRP A 619 -38.27 6.25 13.86
N GLU A 620 -39.29 6.56 14.64
CA GLU A 620 -39.47 7.87 15.28
C GLU A 620 -40.11 7.66 16.66
N PRO A 621 -39.69 8.42 17.71
CA PRO A 621 -40.28 8.29 19.04
C PRO A 621 -41.80 8.39 19.03
N GLY A 622 -42.47 7.38 19.60
CA GLY A 622 -43.93 7.36 19.75
C GLY A 622 -44.71 7.02 18.48
N ARG A 623 -44.04 6.77 17.35
CA ARG A 623 -44.70 6.35 16.10
C ARG A 623 -44.53 4.84 15.85
N PRO A 624 -45.53 4.19 15.25
CA PRO A 624 -45.39 2.81 14.81
C PRO A 624 -44.34 2.71 13.69
N PRO A 625 -43.63 1.58 13.57
CA PRO A 625 -42.66 1.38 12.50
C PRO A 625 -43.34 1.43 11.12
N LEU A 626 -42.70 2.13 10.18
CA LEU A 626 -43.12 2.18 8.78
C LEU A 626 -42.05 1.51 7.92
N TRP A 627 -42.45 0.43 7.24
CA TRP A 627 -41.58 -0.34 6.35
C TRP A 627 -41.75 0.10 4.90
N THR A 628 -40.62 0.38 4.24
CA THR A 628 -40.54 0.72 2.81
C THR A 628 -39.69 -0.31 2.09
N ALA A 629 -40.24 -0.89 1.02
CA ALA A 629 -39.51 -1.82 0.15
C ALA A 629 -38.65 -1.04 -0.86
N HIS A 630 -37.36 -1.36 -0.93
CA HIS A 630 -36.45 -0.84 -1.96
C HIS A 630 -36.19 -1.85 -3.08
N GLY A 631 -36.70 -3.07 -2.96
CA GLY A 631 -36.49 -4.12 -3.95
C GLY A 631 -35.04 -4.64 -3.94
N ARG A 632 -34.54 -5.03 -5.13
CA ARG A 632 -33.18 -5.50 -5.35
C ARG A 632 -32.59 -4.85 -6.61
N PRO A 633 -31.27 -4.57 -6.64
CA PRO A 633 -30.63 -4.11 -7.86
C PRO A 633 -30.65 -5.18 -8.94
N ALA A 634 -31.20 -4.86 -10.11
CA ALA A 634 -31.23 -5.74 -11.30
C ALA A 634 -31.66 -7.19 -11.02
N ASP A 635 -32.58 -7.41 -10.06
CA ASP A 635 -32.99 -8.73 -9.54
C ASP A 635 -31.85 -9.60 -8.95
N ALA A 636 -30.63 -9.07 -8.83
CA ALA A 636 -29.51 -9.74 -8.19
C ALA A 636 -29.79 -9.92 -6.70
N ARG A 637 -29.39 -11.08 -6.15
CA ARG A 637 -29.39 -11.28 -4.70
C ARG A 637 -28.35 -10.34 -4.07
N ILE A 638 -28.64 -9.83 -2.89
CA ILE A 638 -27.65 -9.07 -2.12
C ILE A 638 -26.63 -10.04 -1.54
N ARG A 639 -25.35 -9.79 -1.78
CA ARG A 639 -24.23 -10.56 -1.23
C ARG A 639 -23.76 -9.97 0.10
N ALA A 640 -23.65 -8.65 0.17
CA ALA A 640 -23.21 -7.92 1.36
C ALA A 640 -23.76 -6.49 1.37
N GLY A 641 -23.92 -5.92 2.56
CA GLY A 641 -24.14 -4.48 2.73
C GLY A 641 -22.82 -3.74 2.65
N VAL A 642 -22.78 -2.63 1.90
CA VAL A 642 -21.68 -1.65 1.96
C VAL A 642 -21.97 -0.67 3.08
N GLY A 643 -23.23 -0.29 3.27
CA GLY A 643 -23.68 0.49 4.41
C GLY A 643 -24.68 1.56 4.01
N THR A 644 -24.97 2.42 4.99
CA THR A 644 -25.74 3.64 4.82
C THR A 644 -24.84 4.83 5.11
N VAL A 645 -25.13 5.96 4.46
CA VAL A 645 -24.55 7.26 4.83
C VAL A 645 -25.62 8.31 4.65
N ARG A 646 -25.70 9.27 5.57
CA ARG A 646 -26.61 10.41 5.40
C ARG A 646 -26.30 11.14 4.10
N ASP A 647 -27.35 11.48 3.38
CA ASP A 647 -27.27 12.39 2.24
C ASP A 647 -27.45 13.82 2.76
N PRO A 648 -26.45 14.72 2.67
CA PRO A 648 -26.61 16.09 3.14
C PRO A 648 -27.64 16.89 2.34
N ASP A 649 -27.92 16.48 1.11
CA ASP A 649 -28.79 17.20 0.18
C ASP A 649 -30.24 16.67 0.21
N GLU A 650 -30.50 15.53 0.86
CA GLU A 650 -31.83 14.90 0.95
C GLU A 650 -32.21 14.54 2.39
N ALA A 651 -33.53 14.53 2.68
CA ALA A 651 -34.05 14.04 3.97
C ALA A 651 -34.06 12.50 4.04
N GLY A 652 -32.87 11.89 4.00
CA GLY A 652 -32.69 10.45 3.94
C GLY A 652 -31.23 10.00 3.97
N CYS A 653 -31.01 8.77 3.52
CA CYS A 653 -29.68 8.19 3.41
C CYS A 653 -29.48 7.51 2.06
N LEU A 654 -28.24 7.55 1.59
CA LEU A 654 -27.78 6.68 0.54
C LEU A 654 -27.61 5.26 1.12
N ILE A 655 -28.11 4.28 0.38
CA ILE A 655 -28.02 2.86 0.71
C ILE A 655 -27.15 2.20 -0.36
N SER A 656 -26.03 1.60 0.06
CA SER A 656 -25.10 0.91 -0.83
C SER A 656 -24.96 -0.57 -0.47
N VAL A 657 -24.89 -1.42 -1.50
CA VAL A 657 -24.79 -2.88 -1.38
C VAL A 657 -23.88 -3.48 -2.44
N ILE A 658 -23.41 -4.70 -2.18
CA ILE A 658 -22.74 -5.55 -3.18
C ILE A 658 -23.75 -6.59 -3.66
N GLY A 659 -24.02 -6.59 -4.96
CA GLY A 659 -24.86 -7.60 -5.60
C GLY A 659 -24.15 -8.95 -5.74
N ASN A 660 -24.89 -10.01 -6.05
CA ASN A 660 -24.30 -11.33 -6.30
C ASN A 660 -23.49 -11.38 -7.60
N ASP A 661 -23.68 -10.39 -8.47
CA ASP A 661 -22.84 -10.05 -9.61
C ASP A 661 -21.49 -9.41 -9.22
N GLN A 662 -21.28 -9.20 -7.91
CA GLN A 662 -20.05 -8.66 -7.32
C GLN A 662 -19.81 -7.20 -7.69
N GLN A 663 -20.89 -6.47 -7.96
CA GLN A 663 -20.91 -5.07 -8.37
C GLN A 663 -21.50 -4.19 -7.26
N VAL A 664 -21.16 -2.90 -7.29
CA VAL A 664 -21.63 -1.92 -6.30
C VAL A 664 -22.91 -1.29 -6.80
N TRP A 665 -23.95 -1.35 -5.97
CA TRP A 665 -25.24 -0.78 -6.28
C TRP A 665 -25.66 0.17 -5.18
N ALA A 666 -26.25 1.31 -5.56
CA ALA A 666 -26.78 2.27 -4.62
C ALA A 666 -28.20 2.75 -4.97
N THR A 667 -28.96 3.09 -3.95
CA THR A 667 -30.30 3.71 -4.01
C THR A 667 -30.43 4.73 -2.88
N SER A 668 -31.37 5.68 -2.98
CA SER A 668 -31.71 6.58 -1.88
C SER A 668 -32.91 6.05 -1.09
N SER A 669 -32.95 6.32 0.22
CA SER A 669 -34.12 6.02 1.06
C SER A 669 -35.38 6.78 0.65
N THR A 670 -35.21 7.93 -0.03
CA THR A 670 -36.29 8.80 -0.51
C THR A 670 -36.84 8.37 -1.88
N ALA A 671 -36.07 7.58 -2.63
CA ALA A 671 -36.39 7.11 -3.98
C ALA A 671 -36.41 5.57 -4.07
N PRO A 672 -37.34 4.90 -3.37
CA PRO A 672 -37.35 3.44 -3.27
C PRO A 672 -37.48 2.75 -4.62
N GLY A 673 -36.63 1.74 -4.86
CA GLY A 673 -36.62 0.93 -6.08
C GLY A 673 -35.72 1.46 -7.21
N ALA A 674 -35.17 2.67 -7.08
CA ALA A 674 -34.31 3.28 -8.10
C ALA A 674 -32.84 2.93 -7.91
N TRP A 675 -32.46 1.69 -8.23
CA TRP A 675 -31.07 1.23 -8.12
C TRP A 675 -30.18 1.75 -9.26
N SER A 676 -28.99 2.22 -8.90
CA SER A 676 -27.93 2.64 -9.80
C SER A 676 -26.66 1.81 -9.57
N ARG A 677 -25.99 1.40 -10.65
CA ARG A 677 -24.70 0.70 -10.59
C ARG A 677 -23.57 1.72 -10.51
N TRP A 678 -22.62 1.51 -9.61
CA TRP A 678 -21.58 2.48 -9.26
C TRP A 678 -20.17 2.07 -9.72
N ASP A 679 -19.95 0.84 -10.16
CA ASP A 679 -18.65 0.38 -10.66
C ASP A 679 -18.52 0.42 -12.20
N PRO A 680 -17.27 0.42 -12.73
CA PRO A 680 -17.03 0.29 -14.16
C PRO A 680 -17.43 -1.10 -14.66
N ARG A 681 -17.88 -1.19 -15.93
CA ARG A 681 -18.31 -2.48 -16.52
C ARG A 681 -17.19 -3.50 -16.73
N SER A 682 -15.91 -3.10 -16.58
CA SER A 682 -14.77 -4.01 -16.59
C SER A 682 -14.84 -4.96 -15.38
N ALA A 683 -14.31 -6.17 -15.51
CA ALA A 683 -14.54 -7.34 -14.65
C ALA A 683 -14.02 -7.25 -13.19
N THR A 684 -13.97 -6.08 -12.58
CA THR A 684 -13.55 -5.91 -11.19
C THR A 684 -14.60 -6.51 -10.27
N THR A 685 -14.18 -7.47 -9.46
CA THR A 685 -15.04 -8.12 -8.47
C THR A 685 -14.92 -7.36 -7.16
N ILE A 686 -16.03 -6.94 -6.57
CA ILE A 686 -16.03 -6.28 -5.26
C ILE A 686 -16.35 -7.29 -4.16
N VAL A 687 -15.48 -7.31 -3.15
CA VAL A 687 -15.56 -8.29 -2.05
C VAL A 687 -16.10 -7.68 -0.75
N GLN A 688 -15.88 -6.38 -0.54
CA GLN A 688 -16.32 -5.65 0.65
C GLN A 688 -16.37 -4.14 0.35
N GLY A 689 -17.09 -3.38 1.17
CA GLY A 689 -16.96 -1.93 1.19
C GLY A 689 -17.53 -1.30 2.45
N ARG A 690 -17.47 0.03 2.48
CA ARG A 690 -18.10 0.88 3.48
C ARG A 690 -18.71 2.11 2.82
N ALA A 691 -19.95 2.45 3.18
CA ALA A 691 -20.54 3.74 2.83
C ALA A 691 -19.86 4.83 3.68
N VAL A 692 -19.46 5.92 3.04
CA VAL A 692 -18.68 6.99 3.69
C VAL A 692 -19.11 8.35 3.17
N LEU A 693 -18.88 9.40 3.97
CA LEU A 693 -19.01 10.78 3.53
C LEU A 693 -17.61 11.32 3.27
N LEU A 694 -17.32 11.75 2.04
CA LEU A 694 -16.03 12.30 1.65
C LEU A 694 -16.25 13.64 0.94
N GLY A 695 -15.63 14.71 1.43
CA GLY A 695 -15.86 16.07 0.92
C GLY A 695 -17.34 16.49 1.00
N GLY A 696 -18.06 16.03 2.04
CA GLY A 696 -19.49 16.30 2.20
C GLY A 696 -20.40 15.52 1.23
N ARG A 697 -19.90 14.50 0.52
CA ARG A 697 -20.71 13.73 -0.43
C ARG A 697 -20.80 12.25 -0.09
N PRO A 698 -21.98 11.63 -0.28
CA PRO A 698 -22.14 10.19 -0.18
C PRO A 698 -21.25 9.45 -1.18
N CYS A 699 -20.39 8.58 -0.66
CA CYS A 699 -19.48 7.75 -1.44
C CYS A 699 -19.51 6.30 -0.95
N ALA A 700 -18.96 5.40 -1.76
CA ALA A 700 -18.62 4.04 -1.34
C ALA A 700 -17.11 3.85 -1.41
N ALA A 701 -16.49 3.46 -0.31
CA ALA A 701 -15.11 2.99 -0.27
C ALA A 701 -15.12 1.46 -0.34
N VAL A 702 -14.55 0.87 -1.38
CA VAL A 702 -14.71 -0.56 -1.68
C VAL A 702 -13.37 -1.25 -1.90
N LEU A 703 -13.38 -2.55 -1.68
CA LEU A 703 -12.24 -3.45 -1.84
C LEU A 703 -12.53 -4.41 -3.00
N ASP A 704 -11.64 -4.45 -3.98
CA ASP A 704 -11.72 -5.44 -5.06
C ASP A 704 -11.14 -6.81 -4.65
N ASP A 705 -11.30 -7.82 -5.51
CA ASP A 705 -10.71 -9.16 -5.36
C ASP A 705 -9.18 -9.14 -5.37
N GLY A 706 -8.59 -8.19 -6.09
CA GLY A 706 -7.18 -7.82 -6.02
C GLY A 706 -6.78 -7.12 -4.72
N ARG A 707 -7.67 -6.96 -3.73
CA ARG A 707 -7.40 -6.32 -2.43
C ARG A 707 -6.91 -4.87 -2.55
N ARG A 708 -7.40 -4.15 -3.55
CA ARG A 708 -7.18 -2.71 -3.76
C ARG A 708 -8.37 -1.90 -3.37
N VAL A 709 -8.07 -0.73 -2.84
CA VAL A 709 -9.03 0.21 -2.33
C VAL A 709 -9.44 1.16 -3.46
N HIS A 710 -10.75 1.32 -3.62
CA HIS A 710 -11.34 2.25 -4.57
C HIS A 710 -12.36 3.13 -3.86
N VAL A 711 -12.47 4.38 -4.30
CA VAL A 711 -13.54 5.29 -3.92
C VAL A 711 -14.45 5.50 -5.11
N VAL A 712 -15.75 5.48 -4.84
CA VAL A 712 -16.79 5.54 -5.85
C VAL A 712 -17.82 6.61 -5.48
N THR A 713 -18.10 7.50 -6.41
CA THR A 713 -19.08 8.58 -6.23
C THR A 713 -19.77 8.95 -7.55
N VAL A 714 -21.01 9.45 -7.46
CA VAL A 714 -21.74 9.92 -8.65
C VAL A 714 -21.10 11.21 -9.16
N ALA A 715 -20.80 11.27 -10.45
CA ALA A 715 -20.24 12.46 -11.08
C ALA A 715 -21.31 13.55 -11.20
N VAL A 716 -20.90 14.78 -10.92
CA VAL A 716 -21.76 15.97 -11.00
C VAL A 716 -21.79 16.48 -12.42
N SER A 717 -22.96 16.90 -12.91
CA SER A 717 -23.03 17.62 -14.17
C SER A 717 -22.38 19.00 -13.99
N PRO A 718 -21.47 19.44 -14.88
CA PRO A 718 -20.81 20.74 -14.75
C PRO A 718 -21.77 21.95 -14.73
N ASP A 719 -23.04 21.77 -15.10
CA ASP A 719 -24.08 22.81 -15.06
C ASP A 719 -24.65 23.11 -13.66
N ASP A 720 -24.39 22.26 -12.65
CA ASP A 720 -24.85 22.47 -11.26
C ASP A 720 -23.84 23.26 -10.40
N GLY A 721 -22.77 23.79 -11.01
CA GLY A 721 -21.78 24.69 -10.39
C GLY A 721 -22.32 26.10 -10.16
N GLY A 722 -23.43 26.22 -9.41
CA GLY A 722 -23.90 27.48 -8.86
C GLY A 722 -22.96 27.96 -7.75
N MET A 723 -22.48 29.19 -7.88
CA MET A 723 -21.65 29.92 -6.92
C MET A 723 -21.97 29.62 -5.44
N SER A 724 -20.97 29.14 -4.70
CA SER A 724 -20.76 29.47 -3.29
C SER A 724 -19.29 29.33 -2.92
#